data_AF-A0A6H1W4P6-F1
#
_entry.id   AF-A0A6H1W4P6-F1
#
_cell.length_a   1.000
_cell.length_b   1.000
_cell.length_c   1.000
_cell.angle_alpha   90.00
_cell.angle_beta   90.00
_cell.angle_gamma   90.00
#
_symmetry.space_group_name_H-M   'P 1'
#
loop_
_entity.id
_entity.type
_entity.pdbx_description
1 polymer ?
#
loop_
_entity_poly.entity_id
_entity_poly.type
_entity_poly.pdbx_seq_one_letter_code
_entity_poly.pdbx_strand_id
1 'polypeptide(L)'
;MDYLLDSELASGPHEVQVGLRPSVVARCVSTLTQAQAAVARLCQAWGGAGNPLLPLADGAAPRYIANRLVEGEVDGYLPHEGQDWATPIPGVPYLSSANPWDYPVLVIAAKEDLTNARPIEVVELDPDDPWRTAYLGTLGWMPDELDTDLTDRIGAEPLAVSSVFPLNRVKAEGSIQDLVRRLQNQNAITPRQFSTLFLAAGISPNTGYFADEPVIPDPWRTATAAGPNIVVVMEPESLVDLALLWNLRAAWGDSHVMPIGMPVSAVNGAAIRELRVPGATAYFGFSGGETYLTSSSVSVERLTALSVGIANTHVAEPADLLRFGQAPSRYSESVQNWAEGAARIAGLSADDRDLFRATGKVPSLRLSVRLRDRPIPAVGPLRGRFYADFQSGGAQVQVSSLQRRGTAEVRWPSGWTSLSAAALTLGLDVRESQPGLTAMSLVRAIGSVADCYYLSDPGLLGLLYEMAELSGMSWWKQRWAAAERKLRDAGLSPDETDAIAVSGQRDAPVVAGADDTRQVPFGRFKACFGDLRAAKVWVDWATNHRLLVKGVELHCPSCRATTWVPIAELSPPFVCSGCARTLPQPFGPENLVFKYRLGEVLRRCLENDSLGHVLALRWLVDLFHDRGLVGAHPGVEFILEGRVAAEADVVLLFADGSLVPVEAKRRGSAFNRSAADQLDATSEHLGSPFDVMCVLDSVASNDLPSSLERRLPDRPRFLLTADHLSSRHVMWAMGADPFKAPDAASSTDRRKQWVRSVGEMNDAPADPVLRTVAHWREEASD
;
A
#
# COMPACT_ATOMS: atom_id res chain seq x y z
N MET A 1 6.38 -12.45 -10.81
CA MET A 1 4.94 -12.42 -10.45
C MET A 1 4.65 -11.10 -9.74
N ASP A 2 3.50 -10.47 -9.98
CA ASP A 2 3.20 -9.15 -9.41
C ASP A 2 2.50 -9.24 -8.05
N TYR A 3 2.76 -8.25 -7.20
CA TYR A 3 2.18 -8.09 -5.84
C TYR A 3 2.39 -9.25 -4.86
N LEU A 4 3.41 -10.10 -5.06
CA LEU A 4 3.83 -11.08 -4.06
C LEU A 4 4.91 -10.47 -3.15
N LEU A 5 4.77 -10.65 -1.83
CA LEU A 5 5.80 -10.29 -0.86
C LEU A 5 6.84 -11.40 -0.75
N ASP A 6 7.60 -11.67 -1.80
CA ASP A 6 8.62 -12.72 -1.80
C ASP A 6 10.05 -12.15 -1.96
N SER A 7 11.03 -13.04 -2.10
CA SER A 7 12.43 -12.69 -2.29
C SER A 7 12.80 -12.31 -3.72
N GLU A 8 11.86 -12.33 -4.68
CA GLU A 8 12.14 -11.89 -6.04
C GLU A 8 12.45 -10.39 -6.06
N LEU A 9 13.48 -10.05 -6.82
CA LEU A 9 13.91 -8.68 -7.04
C LEU A 9 13.33 -8.15 -8.36
N ALA A 10 13.12 -6.84 -8.44
CA ALA A 10 12.64 -6.18 -9.66
C ALA A 10 13.51 -6.55 -10.86
N SER A 11 12.88 -6.92 -11.98
CA SER A 11 13.57 -7.42 -13.17
C SER A 11 12.73 -7.14 -14.41
N GLY A 12 13.37 -6.72 -15.49
CA GLY A 12 12.71 -6.32 -16.73
C GLY A 12 12.31 -4.84 -16.74
N PRO A 13 11.47 -4.43 -17.71
CA PRO A 13 11.10 -3.04 -17.90
C PRO A 13 10.06 -2.60 -16.88
N HIS A 14 10.33 -1.50 -16.18
CA HIS A 14 9.41 -0.85 -15.26
C HIS A 14 9.28 0.64 -15.57
N GLU A 15 8.09 1.20 -15.37
CA GLU A 15 7.89 2.65 -15.43
C GLU A 15 8.42 3.29 -14.16
N VAL A 16 9.30 4.27 -14.34
CA VAL A 16 10.00 4.96 -13.28
C VAL A 16 9.69 6.44 -13.32
N GLN A 17 9.24 6.96 -12.18
CA GLN A 17 9.14 8.39 -11.93
C GLN A 17 10.38 8.86 -11.15
N VAL A 18 11.02 9.92 -11.64
CA VAL A 18 12.21 10.52 -11.05
C VAL A 18 11.92 11.96 -10.68
N GLY A 19 12.03 12.30 -9.40
CA GLY A 19 11.98 13.67 -8.89
C GLY A 19 13.38 14.19 -8.56
N LEU A 20 13.87 15.18 -9.30
CA LEU A 20 15.08 15.92 -8.97
C LEU A 20 14.74 17.04 -7.99
N ARG A 21 15.38 17.05 -6.82
CA ARG A 21 15.05 18.00 -5.74
C ARG A 21 16.25 18.48 -4.92
N PRO A 22 16.15 19.66 -4.30
CA PRO A 22 16.98 20.04 -3.16
C PRO A 22 16.81 19.07 -1.98
N SER A 23 17.77 19.08 -1.05
CA SER A 23 17.59 18.40 0.23
C SER A 23 16.51 19.09 1.08
N VAL A 24 15.63 18.28 1.66
CA VAL A 24 14.57 18.72 2.57
C VAL A 24 14.98 18.37 3.98
N VAL A 25 15.20 19.37 4.82
CA VAL A 25 15.69 19.18 6.20
C VAL A 25 14.75 19.90 7.15
N ALA A 26 14.24 19.19 8.16
CA ALA A 26 13.39 19.82 9.18
C ALA A 26 14.19 20.85 10.00
N ARG A 27 13.66 22.07 10.15
CA ARG A 27 14.32 23.16 10.90
C ARG A 27 13.84 23.17 12.34
N CYS A 28 14.74 22.83 13.26
CA CYS A 28 14.43 22.83 14.68
C CYS A 28 14.37 24.26 15.21
N VAL A 29 13.27 24.61 15.87
CA VAL A 29 13.02 25.96 16.36
C VAL A 29 12.44 25.90 17.78
N SER A 30 13.00 26.68 18.69
CA SER A 30 12.58 26.71 20.10
C SER A 30 11.92 28.05 20.47
N THR A 31 12.04 29.07 19.63
CA THR A 31 11.44 30.39 19.82
C THR A 31 10.81 30.91 18.53
N LEU A 32 9.88 31.85 18.66
CA LEU A 32 9.25 32.51 17.51
C LEU A 32 10.27 33.28 16.65
N THR A 33 11.27 33.91 17.27
CA THR A 33 12.36 34.60 16.57
C THR A 33 13.19 33.64 15.73
N GLN A 34 13.51 32.45 16.25
CA GLN A 34 14.20 31.42 15.49
C GLN A 34 13.35 30.92 14.33
N ALA A 35 12.04 30.74 14.53
CA ALA A 35 11.13 30.37 13.46
C ALA A 35 11.02 31.45 12.38
N GLN A 36 10.98 32.74 12.74
CA GLN A 36 11.02 33.86 11.81
C GLN A 36 12.30 33.86 10.97
N ALA A 37 13.46 33.68 11.60
CA ALA A 37 14.73 33.58 10.90
C ALA A 37 14.79 32.36 9.97
N ALA A 38 14.26 31.21 10.43
CA ALA A 38 14.15 30.02 9.59
C ALA A 38 13.25 30.26 8.37
N VAL A 39 12.06 30.84 8.55
CA VAL A 39 11.16 31.21 7.45
C VAL A 39 11.83 32.16 6.47
N ALA A 40 12.51 33.20 6.98
CA ALA A 40 13.24 34.16 6.17
C ALA A 40 14.30 33.48 5.28
N ARG A 41 15.09 32.58 5.87
CA ARG A 41 16.11 31.81 5.16
C ARG A 41 15.50 30.84 4.15
N LEU A 42 14.45 30.12 4.54
CA LEU A 42 13.75 29.17 3.67
C LEU A 42 13.10 29.87 2.47
N CYS A 43 12.56 31.07 2.62
CA CYS A 43 12.01 31.82 1.49
C CYS A 43 13.09 32.24 0.46
N GLN A 44 14.36 32.29 0.87
CA GLN A 44 15.50 32.60 0.00
C GLN A 44 16.16 31.33 -0.59
N ALA A 45 15.81 30.13 -0.09
CA ALA A 45 16.39 28.87 -0.51
C ALA A 45 15.48 28.14 -1.52
N TRP A 46 16.07 27.54 -2.55
CA TRP A 46 15.33 26.77 -3.56
C TRP A 46 14.76 25.49 -2.93
N GLY A 47 13.44 25.30 -3.05
CA GLY A 47 12.67 24.27 -2.35
C GLY A 47 12.43 24.56 -0.86
N GLY A 48 12.79 25.75 -0.37
CA GLY A 48 12.77 26.07 1.05
C GLY A 48 11.38 26.03 1.69
N ALA A 49 10.31 26.44 1.00
CA ALA A 49 8.95 26.31 1.52
C ALA A 49 8.48 24.86 1.77
N GLY A 50 9.17 23.87 1.19
CA GLY A 50 8.96 22.44 1.47
C GLY A 50 9.71 21.90 2.68
N ASN A 51 10.59 22.69 3.31
CA ASN A 51 11.33 22.27 4.49
C ASN A 51 10.46 22.45 5.75
N PRO A 52 10.17 21.38 6.52
CA PRO A 52 9.31 21.49 7.69
C PRO A 52 9.94 22.36 8.80
N LEU A 53 9.10 23.04 9.57
CA LEU A 53 9.49 23.58 10.88
C LEU A 53 9.18 22.53 11.96
N LEU A 54 10.15 22.27 12.82
CA LEU A 54 10.03 21.34 13.94
C LEU A 54 10.10 22.14 15.24
N PRO A 55 8.95 22.48 15.85
CA PRO A 55 8.95 23.21 17.11
C PRO A 55 9.42 22.29 18.22
N LEU A 56 10.35 22.75 19.06
CA LEU A 56 10.87 22.02 20.18
C LEU A 56 10.37 22.63 21.48
N ALA A 57 9.65 21.83 22.27
CA ALA A 57 9.27 22.15 23.64
C ALA A 57 10.16 21.33 24.57
N ASP A 58 10.92 22.00 25.46
CA ASP A 58 11.89 21.37 26.36
C ASP A 58 12.87 20.41 25.65
N GLY A 59 13.24 20.74 24.41
CA GLY A 59 14.16 19.95 23.58
C GLY A 59 13.53 18.75 22.87
N ALA A 60 12.21 18.52 22.99
CA ALA A 60 11.50 17.44 22.33
C ALA A 60 10.53 17.94 21.26
N ALA A 61 10.37 17.14 20.19
CA ALA A 61 9.41 17.41 19.13
C ALA A 61 7.99 16.89 19.49
N PRO A 62 6.91 17.60 19.07
CA PRO A 62 5.57 17.04 19.12
C PRO A 62 5.50 15.71 18.37
N ARG A 63 5.00 14.67 19.05
CA ARG A 63 4.98 13.30 18.53
C ARG A 63 4.25 13.19 17.19
N TYR A 64 3.16 13.94 17.01
CA TYR A 64 2.41 13.92 15.75
C TYR A 64 3.21 14.47 14.57
N ILE A 65 4.07 15.49 14.76
CA ILE A 65 4.96 15.98 13.69
C ILE A 65 6.07 14.97 13.45
N ALA A 66 6.71 14.50 14.52
CA ALA A 66 7.86 13.61 14.44
C ALA A 66 7.54 12.29 13.72
N ASN A 67 6.40 11.68 14.01
CA ASN A 67 5.93 10.49 13.30
C ASN A 67 5.77 10.75 11.80
N ARG A 68 5.17 11.89 11.43
CA ARG A 68 4.92 12.23 10.02
C ARG A 68 6.21 12.54 9.25
N LEU A 69 7.23 13.10 9.91
CA LEU A 69 8.52 13.35 9.25
C LEU A 69 9.18 12.04 8.75
N VAL A 70 8.98 10.93 9.47
CA VAL A 70 9.48 9.60 9.11
C VAL A 70 8.74 9.02 7.91
N GLU A 71 7.48 9.39 7.70
CA GLU A 71 6.67 8.93 6.56
C GLU A 71 6.97 9.76 5.28
N GLY A 72 7.36 11.03 5.42
CA GLY A 72 7.60 11.98 4.32
C GLY A 72 9.02 11.95 3.71
N GLU A 73 9.24 12.71 2.63
CA GLU A 73 10.58 12.88 2.00
C GLU A 73 11.45 13.92 2.74
N VAL A 74 11.72 13.68 4.02
CA VAL A 74 12.58 14.52 4.86
C VAL A 74 13.94 13.85 5.06
N ASP A 75 15.02 14.48 4.59
CA ASP A 75 16.37 13.92 4.56
C ASP A 75 17.09 13.96 5.91
N GLY A 76 16.55 14.71 6.88
CA GLY A 76 17.12 14.86 8.21
C GLY A 76 16.58 16.09 8.92
N TYR A 77 17.25 16.51 9.98
CA TYR A 77 16.94 17.76 10.68
C TYR A 77 18.18 18.63 10.89
N LEU A 78 17.97 19.94 10.96
CA LEU A 78 18.98 20.90 11.37
C LEU A 78 18.78 21.16 12.86
N PRO A 79 19.73 20.79 13.75
CA PRO A 79 19.65 21.09 15.18
C PRO A 79 19.52 22.59 15.42
N HIS A 80 18.91 23.00 16.53
CA HIS A 80 18.90 24.41 16.89
C HIS A 80 20.30 24.87 17.35
N GLU A 81 20.53 26.18 17.33
CA GLU A 81 21.81 26.76 17.73
C GLU A 81 22.22 26.32 19.15
N GLY A 82 23.47 25.87 19.30
CA GLY A 82 24.03 25.39 20.58
C GLY A 82 23.77 23.91 20.91
N GLN A 83 22.96 23.20 20.12
CA GLN A 83 22.77 21.75 20.27
C GLN A 83 23.90 20.99 19.55
N ASP A 84 24.40 19.91 20.16
CA ASP A 84 25.38 19.02 19.53
C ASP A 84 24.74 18.25 18.37
N TRP A 85 25.39 18.28 17.21
CA TRP A 85 25.00 17.56 16.00
C TRP A 85 24.97 16.04 16.19
N ALA A 86 25.76 15.51 17.13
CA ALA A 86 25.78 14.09 17.43
C ALA A 86 24.62 13.65 18.34
N THR A 87 23.93 14.59 19.00
CA THR A 87 22.84 14.27 19.93
C THR A 87 21.51 14.15 19.18
N PRO A 88 20.88 12.95 19.14
CA PRO A 88 19.58 12.78 18.50
C PRO A 88 18.50 13.61 19.18
N ILE A 89 17.56 14.16 18.41
CA ILE A 89 16.38 14.81 18.96
C ILE A 89 15.44 13.74 19.53
N PRO A 90 15.06 13.81 20.82
CA PRO A 90 14.10 12.89 21.40
C PRO A 90 12.79 12.85 20.60
N GLY A 91 12.32 11.64 20.29
CA GLY A 91 11.05 11.44 19.60
C GLY A 91 11.10 11.50 18.08
N VAL A 92 12.26 11.75 17.45
CA VAL A 92 12.43 11.77 15.98
C VAL A 92 13.29 10.58 15.52
N PRO A 93 12.76 9.34 15.54
CA PRO A 93 13.54 8.17 15.18
C PRO A 93 13.87 8.16 13.67
N TYR A 94 14.93 7.43 13.29
CA TYR A 94 15.36 7.21 11.90
C TYR A 94 15.82 8.43 11.10
N LEU A 95 15.75 9.64 11.66
CA LEU A 95 16.35 10.84 11.08
C LEU A 95 17.64 11.18 11.82
N SER A 96 18.63 11.66 11.07
CA SER A 96 19.88 12.19 11.61
C SER A 96 19.98 13.69 11.41
N SER A 97 20.89 14.32 12.15
CA SER A 97 21.28 15.69 11.87
C SER A 97 21.85 15.78 10.44
N ALA A 98 21.47 16.83 9.72
CA ALA A 98 21.84 17.05 8.34
C ALA A 98 22.12 18.53 8.11
N ASN A 99 23.26 18.85 7.47
CA ASN A 99 23.56 20.22 7.08
C ASN A 99 22.86 20.49 5.75
N PRO A 100 21.84 21.36 5.71
CA PRO A 100 21.14 21.63 4.46
C PRO A 100 22.07 22.34 3.48
N TRP A 101 22.00 21.92 2.22
CA TRP A 101 22.58 22.67 1.12
C TRP A 101 21.55 23.68 0.61
N ASP A 102 21.23 24.67 1.43
CA ASP A 102 20.34 25.76 1.06
C ASP A 102 20.93 26.50 -0.14
N TYR A 103 20.38 26.24 -1.32
CA TYR A 103 20.83 26.85 -2.55
C TYR A 103 20.01 28.10 -2.83
N PRO A 104 20.61 29.28 -3.10
CA PRO A 104 19.83 30.51 -3.21
C PRO A 104 18.91 30.46 -4.44
N VAL A 105 17.60 30.59 -4.22
CA VAL A 105 16.62 30.54 -5.33
C VAL A 105 16.78 31.72 -6.29
N LEU A 106 17.31 32.85 -5.81
CA LEU A 106 17.60 34.03 -6.63
C LEU A 106 18.58 33.72 -7.77
N VAL A 107 19.54 32.82 -7.54
CA VAL A 107 20.50 32.38 -8.56
C VAL A 107 19.82 31.58 -9.67
N ILE A 108 18.79 30.81 -9.32
CA ILE A 108 17.95 30.09 -10.28
C ILE A 108 17.07 31.08 -11.06
N ALA A 109 16.41 32.01 -10.35
CA ALA A 109 15.52 33.01 -10.94
C ALA A 109 16.25 33.99 -11.88
N ALA A 110 17.52 34.31 -11.63
CA ALA A 110 18.34 35.19 -12.46
C ALA A 110 18.53 34.74 -13.92
N LYS A 111 18.11 33.51 -14.26
CA LYS A 111 18.16 32.97 -15.62
C LYS A 111 16.93 33.31 -16.46
N GLU A 112 15.85 33.73 -15.82
CA GLU A 112 14.60 34.04 -16.51
C GLU A 112 14.65 35.36 -17.26
N ASP A 113 13.81 35.47 -18.30
CA ASP A 113 13.50 36.75 -18.87
C ASP A 113 12.65 37.56 -17.87
N LEU A 114 13.30 38.49 -17.20
CA LEU A 114 12.68 39.31 -16.17
C LEU A 114 11.71 40.36 -16.72
N THR A 115 11.61 40.52 -18.05
CA THR A 115 10.74 41.53 -18.69
C THR A 115 9.27 41.38 -18.26
N ASN A 116 8.82 40.15 -17.98
CA ASN A 116 7.47 39.86 -17.49
C ASN A 116 7.46 39.19 -16.11
N ALA A 117 8.55 39.31 -15.34
CA ALA A 117 8.63 38.72 -14.02
C ALA A 117 7.62 39.37 -13.06
N ARG A 118 6.82 38.53 -12.40
CA ARG A 118 5.91 38.98 -11.34
C ARG A 118 6.74 39.37 -10.12
N PRO A 119 6.58 40.56 -9.53
CA PRO A 119 7.34 40.96 -8.37
C PRO A 119 7.07 40.06 -7.16
N ILE A 120 8.10 39.88 -6.35
CA ILE A 120 7.98 39.29 -5.01
C ILE A 120 7.32 40.36 -4.13
N GLU A 121 6.16 40.04 -3.57
CA GLU A 121 5.46 40.95 -2.65
C GLU A 121 5.73 40.54 -1.20
N VAL A 122 6.47 41.38 -0.48
CA VAL A 122 6.73 41.21 0.96
C VAL A 122 5.78 42.13 1.74
N VAL A 123 4.95 41.53 2.58
CA VAL A 123 3.99 42.28 3.40
C VAL A 123 4.60 42.63 4.74
N GLU A 124 4.44 43.88 5.14
CA GLU A 124 4.85 44.40 6.44
C GLU A 124 3.60 44.82 7.22
N LEU A 125 3.39 44.18 8.37
CA LEU A 125 2.37 44.57 9.34
C LEU A 125 3.02 45.27 10.52
N ASP A 126 2.23 46.03 11.29
CA ASP A 126 2.71 46.58 12.55
C ASP A 126 3.16 45.47 13.52
N PRO A 127 4.18 45.70 14.37
CA PRO A 127 4.72 44.67 15.25
C PRO A 127 3.68 44.04 16.18
N ASP A 128 2.68 44.82 16.58
CA ASP A 128 1.59 44.44 17.49
C ASP A 128 0.34 43.91 16.74
N ASP A 129 0.38 43.81 15.41
CA ASP A 129 -0.73 43.29 14.62
C ASP A 129 -0.92 41.78 14.92
N PRO A 130 -2.12 41.36 15.36
CA PRO A 130 -2.37 39.97 15.73
C PRO A 130 -2.25 38.99 14.55
N TRP A 131 -2.30 39.47 13.30
CA TRP A 131 -2.18 38.64 12.09
C TRP A 131 -0.75 38.35 11.67
N ARG A 132 0.24 38.97 12.30
CA ARG A 132 1.65 38.88 11.88
C ARG A 132 2.15 37.43 11.72
N THR A 133 1.82 36.55 12.68
CA THR A 133 2.19 35.14 12.61
C THR A 133 1.46 34.38 11.49
N ALA A 134 0.18 34.72 11.25
CA ALA A 134 -0.60 34.13 10.16
C ALA A 134 -0.03 34.54 8.79
N TYR A 135 0.31 35.81 8.59
CA TYR A 135 0.94 36.30 7.36
C TYR A 135 2.30 35.65 7.14
N LEU A 136 3.12 35.55 8.18
CA LEU A 136 4.43 34.89 8.11
C LEU A 136 4.32 33.42 7.68
N GLY A 137 3.43 32.64 8.30
CA GLY A 137 3.23 31.24 7.95
C GLY A 137 2.61 31.04 6.57
N THR A 138 1.77 31.98 6.13
CA THR A 138 0.97 31.87 4.89
C THR A 138 1.69 32.40 3.66
N LEU A 139 2.34 33.56 3.75
CA LEU A 139 3.01 34.23 2.63
C LEU A 139 4.54 34.01 2.68
N GLY A 140 5.09 33.75 3.87
CA GLY A 140 6.52 33.83 4.13
C GLY A 140 7.00 35.26 4.30
N TRP A 141 8.31 35.41 4.44
CA TRP A 141 8.96 36.72 4.56
C TRP A 141 10.34 36.67 3.90
N MET A 142 10.76 37.79 3.31
CA MET A 142 12.07 37.90 2.65
C MET A 142 12.75 39.23 3.02
N PRO A 143 14.05 39.21 3.39
CA PRO A 143 14.85 40.42 3.56
C PRO A 143 15.19 41.08 2.22
N ASP A 144 15.68 42.34 2.27
CA ASP A 144 16.13 43.06 1.06
C ASP A 144 17.46 42.54 0.51
N GLU A 145 18.27 41.97 1.37
CA GLU A 145 19.58 41.41 1.05
C GLU A 145 19.55 39.89 1.22
N LEU A 146 20.23 39.19 0.33
CA LEU A 146 20.43 37.76 0.46
C LEU A 146 21.23 37.46 1.74
N ASP A 147 20.80 36.45 2.50
CA ASP A 147 21.48 35.97 3.71
C ASP A 147 22.99 35.74 3.45
N THR A 148 23.83 36.22 4.37
CA THR A 148 25.29 36.19 4.19
C THR A 148 25.83 34.77 4.00
N ASP A 149 25.27 33.77 4.68
CA ASP A 149 25.70 32.37 4.48
C ASP A 149 25.36 31.89 3.06
N LEU A 150 24.26 32.39 2.49
CA LEU A 150 23.81 32.05 1.15
C LEU A 150 24.72 32.72 0.09
N THR A 151 25.11 33.98 0.28
CA THR A 151 26.08 34.66 -0.60
C THR A 151 27.46 34.01 -0.52
N ASP A 152 27.92 33.66 0.68
CA ASP A 152 29.23 33.02 0.90
C ASP A 152 29.31 31.65 0.20
N ARG A 153 28.23 30.86 0.25
CA ARG A 153 28.15 29.55 -0.40
C ARG A 153 28.32 29.62 -1.93
N ILE A 154 27.81 30.69 -2.54
CA ILE A 154 27.95 30.92 -3.98
C ILE A 154 29.18 31.79 -4.33
N GLY A 155 29.91 32.29 -3.32
CA GLY A 155 31.07 33.15 -3.50
C GLY A 155 30.73 34.52 -4.08
N ALA A 156 29.54 35.06 -3.74
CA ALA A 156 29.09 36.38 -4.16
C ALA A 156 29.33 37.41 -3.04
N GLU A 157 29.52 38.67 -3.43
CA GLU A 157 29.41 39.80 -2.50
C GLU A 157 27.96 39.95 -1.98
N PRO A 158 27.73 40.71 -0.88
CA PRO A 158 26.38 41.02 -0.41
C PRO A 158 25.48 41.47 -1.56
N LEU A 159 24.35 40.78 -1.73
CA LEU A 159 23.51 40.90 -2.92
C LEU A 159 22.10 41.35 -2.53
N ALA A 160 21.69 42.52 -3.00
CA ALA A 160 20.31 42.98 -2.87
C ALA A 160 19.39 42.16 -3.76
N VAL A 161 18.30 41.62 -3.21
CA VAL A 161 17.31 40.82 -3.96
C VAL A 161 16.75 41.62 -5.13
N SER A 162 16.42 42.90 -4.89
CA SER A 162 15.88 43.82 -5.90
C SER A 162 16.82 44.10 -7.08
N SER A 163 18.11 43.81 -6.94
CA SER A 163 19.08 43.95 -8.05
C SER A 163 18.98 42.82 -9.09
N VAL A 164 18.37 41.70 -8.71
CA VAL A 164 18.25 40.50 -9.55
C VAL A 164 16.80 40.18 -9.88
N PHE A 165 15.85 40.44 -8.96
CA PHE A 165 14.44 40.13 -9.16
C PHE A 165 13.56 41.23 -8.57
N PRO A 166 12.45 41.64 -9.23
CA PRO A 166 11.61 42.71 -8.72
C PRO A 166 11.05 42.38 -7.31
N LEU A 167 11.25 43.29 -6.36
CA LEU A 167 10.84 43.14 -4.96
C LEU A 167 10.00 44.36 -4.55
N ASN A 168 8.79 44.11 -4.06
CA ASN A 168 7.86 45.12 -3.58
C ASN A 168 7.57 44.92 -2.10
N ARG A 169 7.85 45.92 -1.27
CA ARG A 169 7.42 45.95 0.13
C ARG A 169 6.09 46.70 0.25
N VAL A 170 5.11 46.08 0.89
CA VAL A 170 3.77 46.64 1.05
C VAL A 170 3.40 46.67 2.53
N LYS A 171 3.19 47.87 3.06
CA LYS A 171 2.57 48.03 4.38
C LYS A 171 1.09 47.73 4.32
N ALA A 172 0.57 46.97 5.28
CA ALA A 172 -0.83 46.60 5.34
C ALA A 172 -1.34 46.50 6.77
N GLU A 173 -2.66 46.45 6.92
CA GLU A 173 -3.35 46.09 8.16
C GLU A 173 -3.84 44.65 8.02
N GLY A 174 -3.55 43.83 9.02
CA GLY A 174 -3.85 42.40 9.02
C GLY A 174 -5.34 42.12 9.02
N SER A 175 -5.80 41.34 8.04
CA SER A 175 -7.18 40.85 7.99
C SER A 175 -7.29 39.60 7.12
N ILE A 176 -8.37 38.83 7.29
CA ILE A 176 -8.63 37.68 6.41
C ILE A 176 -8.85 38.12 4.96
N GLN A 177 -9.53 39.24 4.74
CA GLN A 177 -9.82 39.78 3.41
C GLN A 177 -8.53 40.15 2.68
N ASP A 178 -7.62 40.85 3.35
CA ASP A 178 -6.34 41.23 2.76
C ASP A 178 -5.46 40.00 2.47
N LEU A 179 -5.39 39.04 3.40
CA LEU A 179 -4.60 37.82 3.21
C LEU A 179 -5.10 36.97 2.04
N VAL A 180 -6.42 36.75 1.92
CA VAL A 180 -7.04 36.04 0.80
C VAL A 180 -6.78 36.75 -0.53
N ARG A 181 -6.97 38.08 -0.56
CA ARG A 181 -6.74 38.90 -1.76
C ARG A 181 -5.31 38.72 -2.29
N ARG A 182 -4.31 38.65 -1.40
CA ARG A 182 -2.90 38.46 -1.78
C ARG A 182 -2.62 37.06 -2.30
N LEU A 183 -3.19 36.04 -1.68
CA LEU A 183 -3.05 34.65 -2.13
C LEU A 183 -3.70 34.40 -3.50
N GLN A 184 -4.74 35.16 -3.84
CA GLN A 184 -5.39 35.13 -5.14
C GLN A 184 -4.73 36.05 -6.18
N ASN A 185 -3.76 36.88 -5.77
CA ASN A 185 -3.15 37.86 -6.66
C ASN A 185 -2.23 37.17 -7.68
N GLN A 186 -2.66 37.12 -8.93
CA GLN A 186 -1.86 36.52 -10.01
C GLN A 186 -0.73 37.42 -10.51
N ASN A 187 -0.73 38.72 -10.15
CA ASN A 187 0.25 39.70 -10.62
C ASN A 187 1.49 39.79 -9.74
N ALA A 188 1.50 39.12 -8.59
CA ALA A 188 2.65 39.04 -7.69
C ALA A 188 2.88 37.59 -7.28
N ILE A 189 4.04 37.32 -6.68
CA ILE A 189 4.33 36.05 -6.03
C ILE A 189 4.74 36.29 -4.58
N THR A 190 4.38 35.38 -3.69
CA THR A 190 4.80 35.45 -2.29
C THR A 190 6.23 34.95 -2.12
N PRO A 191 6.94 35.33 -1.03
CA PRO A 191 8.25 34.75 -0.70
C PRO A 191 8.26 33.22 -0.66
N ARG A 192 7.19 32.59 -0.16
CA ARG A 192 7.03 31.13 -0.20
C ARG A 192 6.99 30.58 -1.62
N GLN A 193 6.12 31.13 -2.47
CA GLN A 193 5.99 30.71 -3.87
C GLN A 193 7.30 30.92 -4.66
N PHE A 194 8.03 32.00 -4.36
CA PHE A 194 9.32 32.29 -4.97
C PHE A 194 10.35 31.19 -4.64
N SER A 195 10.37 30.70 -3.40
CA SER A 195 11.29 29.63 -2.98
C SER A 195 11.08 28.31 -3.75
N THR A 196 9.88 28.05 -4.29
CA THR A 196 9.53 26.83 -5.02
C THR A 196 9.48 27.01 -6.54
N LEU A 197 10.05 28.10 -7.08
CA LEU A 197 10.12 28.30 -8.53
C LEU A 197 10.70 27.06 -9.23
N PHE A 198 10.09 26.66 -10.34
CA PHE A 198 10.46 25.50 -11.15
C PHE A 198 10.32 24.13 -10.49
N LEU A 199 9.73 24.05 -9.30
CA LEU A 199 9.45 22.79 -8.60
C LEU A 199 7.94 22.55 -8.59
N ALA A 200 7.53 21.30 -8.88
CA ALA A 200 6.20 20.85 -8.53
C ALA A 200 6.17 20.57 -7.01
N ALA A 201 5.21 21.16 -6.32
CA ALA A 201 5.07 21.06 -4.86
C ALA A 201 3.60 20.93 -4.49
N GLY A 202 3.33 20.25 -3.38
CA GLY A 202 1.99 20.09 -2.81
C GLY A 202 1.29 18.80 -3.22
N ILE A 203 0.43 18.31 -2.33
CA ILE A 203 -0.49 17.19 -2.56
C ILE A 203 -1.72 17.72 -3.32
N SER A 204 -2.16 16.99 -4.34
CA SER A 204 -3.42 17.31 -5.02
C SER A 204 -4.62 16.77 -4.22
N PRO A 205 -5.73 17.51 -4.11
CA PRO A 205 -6.95 17.01 -3.48
C PRO A 205 -7.47 15.75 -4.18
N ASN A 206 -8.07 14.82 -3.42
CA ASN A 206 -8.63 13.60 -3.98
C ASN A 206 -9.96 13.88 -4.69
N THR A 207 -9.93 14.01 -6.01
CA THR A 207 -11.11 14.27 -6.85
C THR A 207 -12.13 13.12 -6.85
N GLY A 208 -11.74 11.93 -6.41
CA GLY A 208 -12.62 10.78 -6.21
C GLY A 208 -13.18 10.64 -4.79
N TYR A 209 -13.05 11.65 -3.93
CA TYR A 209 -13.54 11.58 -2.56
C TYR A 209 -15.09 11.57 -2.48
N PHE A 210 -15.60 10.72 -1.58
CA PHE A 210 -17.01 10.59 -1.19
C PHE A 210 -17.13 10.66 0.34
N ALA A 211 -18.13 11.39 0.83
CA ALA A 211 -18.36 11.59 2.28
C ALA A 211 -18.97 10.36 2.96
N ASP A 212 -19.49 9.40 2.19
CA ASP A 212 -20.01 8.16 2.73
C ASP A 212 -18.96 7.46 3.60
N GLU A 213 -19.42 6.73 4.60
CA GLU A 213 -18.55 5.93 5.46
C GLU A 213 -17.78 4.91 4.62
N PRO A 214 -16.44 4.96 4.60
CA PRO A 214 -15.68 4.07 3.76
C PRO A 214 -15.85 2.67 4.30
N VAL A 215 -15.95 1.71 3.38
CA VAL A 215 -16.04 0.30 3.73
C VAL A 215 -14.82 -0.12 4.54
N ILE A 216 -13.65 0.40 4.18
CA ILE A 216 -12.35 0.12 4.81
C ILE A 216 -11.88 1.35 5.58
N PRO A 217 -11.28 1.18 6.77
CA PRO A 217 -10.69 2.29 7.49
C PRO A 217 -9.62 2.99 6.66
N ASP A 218 -9.77 4.30 6.49
CA ASP A 218 -8.75 5.18 5.91
C ASP A 218 -8.19 6.05 7.03
N PRO A 219 -6.95 5.81 7.51
CA PRO A 219 -6.34 6.63 8.56
C PRO A 219 -6.15 8.09 8.12
N TRP A 220 -6.30 8.38 6.83
CA TRP A 220 -6.16 9.69 6.24
C TRP A 220 -7.49 10.31 5.81
N ARG A 221 -8.63 9.72 6.21
CA ARG A 221 -9.95 10.17 5.76
C ARG A 221 -10.16 11.66 6.04
N THR A 222 -9.82 12.12 7.24
CA THR A 222 -9.98 13.53 7.65
C THR A 222 -9.11 14.46 6.81
N ALA A 223 -7.82 14.15 6.64
CA ALA A 223 -6.93 14.91 5.74
C ALA A 223 -7.42 14.90 4.29
N THR A 224 -7.91 13.76 3.78
CA THR A 224 -8.43 13.62 2.42
C THR A 224 -9.72 14.41 2.24
N ALA A 225 -10.60 14.43 3.24
CA ALA A 225 -11.86 15.20 3.24
C ALA A 225 -11.61 16.71 3.28
N ALA A 226 -10.67 17.14 4.12
CA ALA A 226 -10.25 18.53 4.24
C ALA A 226 -9.56 19.03 2.98
N GLY A 227 -8.69 18.20 2.40
CA GLY A 227 -7.79 18.64 1.35
C GLY A 227 -6.97 19.85 1.82
N PRO A 228 -6.77 20.86 0.97
CA PRO A 228 -6.09 22.10 1.35
C PRO A 228 -6.95 23.03 2.22
N ASN A 229 -8.24 22.77 2.44
CA ASN A 229 -9.18 23.71 3.07
C ASN A 229 -9.10 23.72 4.60
N ILE A 230 -7.90 24.02 5.11
CA ILE A 230 -7.57 23.98 6.53
C ILE A 230 -7.28 25.41 7.03
N VAL A 231 -7.92 25.77 8.13
CA VAL A 231 -7.67 27.02 8.87
C VAL A 231 -6.96 26.67 10.17
N VAL A 232 -5.73 27.16 10.32
CA VAL A 232 -4.99 27.05 11.57
C VAL A 232 -5.38 28.23 12.44
N VAL A 233 -6.10 27.96 13.53
CA VAL A 233 -6.46 28.97 14.53
C VAL A 233 -5.28 29.17 15.47
N MET A 234 -4.83 30.41 15.61
CA MET A 234 -3.55 30.74 16.24
C MET A 234 -3.78 31.60 17.48
N GLU A 235 -3.25 31.18 18.63
CA GLU A 235 -3.00 32.10 19.74
C GLU A 235 -1.91 33.11 19.33
N PRO A 236 -1.91 34.34 19.90
CA PRO A 236 -0.87 35.32 19.68
C PRO A 236 0.52 34.73 19.92
N GLU A 237 1.45 34.99 19.01
CA GLU A 237 2.85 34.54 19.09
C GLU A 237 3.06 33.02 19.24
N SER A 238 2.07 32.20 18.88
CA SER A 238 2.15 30.74 18.96
C SER A 238 3.17 30.15 17.97
N LEU A 239 4.31 29.69 18.49
CA LEU A 239 5.34 28.97 17.74
C LEU A 239 4.80 27.66 17.12
N VAL A 240 4.03 26.90 17.90
CA VAL A 240 3.52 25.58 17.47
C VAL A 240 2.49 25.71 16.36
N ASP A 241 1.65 26.74 16.37
CA ASP A 241 0.70 26.98 15.27
C ASP A 241 1.38 27.54 14.03
N LEU A 242 2.41 28.39 14.19
CA LEU A 242 3.21 28.83 13.06
C LEU A 242 3.85 27.63 12.35
N ALA A 243 4.44 26.71 13.11
CA ALA A 243 5.03 25.50 12.57
C ALA A 243 3.98 24.60 11.91
N LEU A 244 2.81 24.41 12.54
CA LEU A 244 1.70 23.64 11.97
C LEU A 244 1.25 24.25 10.62
N LEU A 245 1.00 25.55 10.57
CA LEU A 245 0.58 26.26 9.36
C LEU A 245 1.63 26.15 8.25
N TRP A 246 2.91 26.39 8.59
CA TRP A 246 4.01 26.26 7.64
C TRP A 246 4.09 24.84 7.06
N ASN A 247 3.95 23.82 7.91
CA ASN A 247 4.03 22.42 7.53
C ASN A 247 2.81 21.97 6.70
N LEU A 248 1.61 22.45 7.02
CA LEU A 248 0.42 22.20 6.21
C LEU A 248 0.55 22.84 4.82
N ARG A 249 1.08 24.06 4.72
CA ARG A 249 1.36 24.68 3.41
C ARG A 249 2.51 23.99 2.68
N ALA A 250 3.52 23.46 3.37
CA ALA A 250 4.55 22.63 2.75
C ALA A 250 3.96 21.34 2.15
N ALA A 251 2.98 20.75 2.83
CA ALA A 251 2.28 19.54 2.41
C ALA A 251 1.36 19.76 1.21
N TRP A 252 0.52 20.79 1.25
CA TRP A 252 -0.50 21.07 0.22
C TRP A 252 -0.01 22.00 -0.89
N GLY A 253 1.15 22.63 -0.73
CA GLY A 253 1.70 23.61 -1.66
C GLY A 253 1.02 24.97 -1.57
N ASP A 254 1.40 25.87 -2.47
CA ASP A 254 0.96 27.27 -2.51
C ASP A 254 0.07 27.58 -3.73
N SER A 255 -0.53 26.56 -4.35
CA SER A 255 -1.49 26.67 -5.46
C SER A 255 -2.91 27.05 -5.02
N HIS A 256 -3.21 26.89 -3.73
CA HIS A 256 -4.49 27.19 -3.12
C HIS A 256 -4.35 28.30 -2.06
N VAL A 257 -5.47 28.98 -1.76
CA VAL A 257 -5.52 30.00 -0.70
C VAL A 257 -5.26 29.34 0.66
N MET A 258 -5.95 28.24 0.95
CA MET A 258 -5.72 27.45 2.16
C MET A 258 -4.68 26.35 1.89
N PRO A 259 -3.93 25.85 2.90
CA PRO A 259 -4.05 26.14 4.34
C PRO A 259 -3.72 27.58 4.74
N ILE A 260 -4.48 28.18 5.67
CA ILE A 260 -4.37 29.60 6.06
C ILE A 260 -4.36 29.78 7.58
N GLY A 261 -3.62 30.77 8.08
CA GLY A 261 -3.64 31.15 9.50
C GLY A 261 -4.73 32.16 9.83
N MET A 262 -5.31 32.06 11.03
CA MET A 262 -6.27 33.02 11.56
C MET A 262 -6.07 33.23 13.06
N PRO A 263 -5.87 34.47 13.55
CA PRO A 263 -5.81 34.73 14.99
C PRO A 263 -7.11 34.32 15.68
N VAL A 264 -7.02 33.75 16.88
CA VAL A 264 -8.20 33.28 17.64
C VAL A 264 -9.25 34.37 17.84
N SER A 265 -8.84 35.62 18.01
CA SER A 265 -9.72 36.79 18.17
C SER A 265 -10.49 37.16 16.90
N ALA A 266 -10.01 36.74 15.73
CA ALA A 266 -10.62 37.01 14.44
C ALA A 266 -11.57 35.90 13.97
N VAL A 267 -11.59 34.74 14.63
CA VAL A 267 -12.42 33.59 14.24
C VAL A 267 -13.89 33.90 14.55
N ASN A 268 -14.67 34.04 13.48
CA ASN A 268 -16.12 34.19 13.56
C ASN A 268 -16.78 33.71 12.27
N GLY A 269 -18.11 33.55 12.29
CA GLY A 269 -18.86 33.06 11.13
C GLY A 269 -18.73 33.91 9.87
N ALA A 270 -18.48 35.23 9.97
CA ALA A 270 -18.26 36.06 8.79
C ALA A 270 -16.87 35.79 8.17
N ALA A 271 -15.82 35.71 8.99
CA ALA A 271 -14.46 35.41 8.54
C ALA A 271 -14.35 34.03 7.89
N ILE A 272 -15.04 33.00 8.41
CA ILE A 272 -15.07 31.68 7.77
C ILE A 272 -15.87 31.69 6.47
N ARG A 273 -16.96 32.46 6.39
CA ARG A 273 -17.72 32.60 5.13
C ARG A 273 -16.91 33.26 4.00
N GLU A 274 -16.02 34.18 4.33
CA GLU A 274 -15.08 34.79 3.37
C GLU A 274 -14.20 33.73 2.69
N LEU A 275 -13.81 32.68 3.40
CA LEU A 275 -13.00 31.59 2.84
C LEU A 275 -13.80 30.66 1.93
N ARG A 276 -15.13 30.62 2.08
CA ARG A 276 -16.03 29.68 1.37
C ARG A 276 -16.46 30.14 -0.02
N VAL A 277 -15.86 31.20 -0.55
CA VAL A 277 -16.16 31.70 -1.89
C VAL A 277 -15.38 30.94 -2.98
N PRO A 278 -15.89 30.85 -4.21
CA PRO A 278 -15.15 30.30 -5.35
C PRO A 278 -13.78 30.97 -5.50
N GLY A 279 -12.73 30.16 -5.66
CA GLY A 279 -11.35 30.64 -5.77
C GLY A 279 -10.61 30.78 -4.44
N ALA A 280 -11.29 30.74 -3.29
CA ALA A 280 -10.64 30.63 -1.97
C ALA A 280 -10.70 29.19 -1.44
N THR A 281 -11.90 28.59 -1.46
CA THR A 281 -12.08 27.16 -1.16
C THR A 281 -11.81 26.32 -2.40
N ALA A 282 -11.06 25.23 -2.22
CA ALA A 282 -10.90 24.18 -3.23
C ALA A 282 -12.05 23.18 -3.11
N TYR A 283 -12.95 23.14 -4.09
CA TYR A 283 -14.00 22.13 -4.16
C TYR A 283 -13.52 20.91 -4.95
N PHE A 284 -13.71 19.70 -4.41
CA PHE A 284 -13.28 18.44 -5.03
C PHE A 284 -14.15 17.27 -4.55
N GLY A 285 -14.22 16.20 -5.34
CA GLY A 285 -15.10 15.07 -5.05
C GLY A 285 -16.58 15.46 -5.08
N PHE A 286 -17.45 14.56 -4.61
CA PHE A 286 -18.90 14.81 -4.54
C PHE A 286 -19.32 15.57 -3.27
N SER A 287 -18.43 15.60 -2.27
CA SER A 287 -18.71 16.14 -0.94
C SER A 287 -17.43 16.57 -0.20
N GLY A 288 -16.31 16.65 -0.92
CA GLY A 288 -15.06 17.14 -0.38
C GLY A 288 -15.01 18.66 -0.41
N GLY A 289 -14.07 19.21 0.33
CA GLY A 289 -13.77 20.64 0.30
C GLY A 289 -14.56 21.48 1.31
N GLU A 290 -15.01 20.88 2.41
CA GLU A 290 -15.47 21.62 3.58
C GLU A 290 -14.31 22.25 4.35
N THR A 291 -14.58 23.22 5.23
CA THR A 291 -13.54 23.93 5.97
C THR A 291 -13.22 23.22 7.28
N TYR A 292 -11.94 22.99 7.55
CA TYR A 292 -11.49 22.36 8.80
C TYR A 292 -10.71 23.36 9.66
N LEU A 293 -11.10 23.49 10.93
CA LEU A 293 -10.36 24.24 11.94
C LEU A 293 -9.44 23.30 12.72
N THR A 294 -8.20 23.73 12.91
CA THR A 294 -7.20 23.00 13.70
C THR A 294 -6.31 23.98 14.45
N SER A 295 -5.69 23.52 15.53
CA SER A 295 -4.68 24.28 16.28
C SER A 295 -3.84 23.33 17.10
N SER A 296 -2.58 23.69 17.36
CA SER A 296 -1.73 23.05 18.37
C SER A 296 -1.71 23.79 19.70
N SER A 297 -2.17 25.05 19.75
CA SER A 297 -2.23 25.84 20.99
C SER A 297 -3.64 26.02 21.55
N VAL A 298 -4.68 25.91 20.72
CA VAL A 298 -6.08 26.05 21.11
C VAL A 298 -6.71 24.66 21.23
N SER A 299 -7.40 24.40 22.35
CA SER A 299 -8.03 23.09 22.58
C SER A 299 -9.19 22.81 21.61
N VAL A 300 -9.46 21.53 21.34
CA VAL A 300 -10.57 21.10 20.49
C VAL A 300 -11.92 21.61 21.00
N GLU A 301 -12.14 21.66 22.31
CA GLU A 301 -13.38 22.19 22.90
C GLU A 301 -13.54 23.68 22.57
N ARG A 302 -12.45 24.44 22.62
CA ARG A 302 -12.46 25.87 22.30
C ARG A 302 -12.68 26.09 20.80
N LEU A 303 -12.04 25.32 19.92
CA LEU A 303 -12.27 25.36 18.48
C LEU A 303 -13.73 24.98 18.13
N THR A 304 -14.28 23.99 18.82
CA THR A 304 -15.67 23.58 18.67
C THR A 304 -16.60 24.73 19.06
N ALA A 305 -16.36 25.37 20.21
CA ALA A 305 -17.13 26.53 20.63
C ALA A 305 -17.08 27.70 19.64
N LEU A 306 -15.93 27.93 19.00
CA LEU A 306 -15.74 28.98 17.98
C LEU A 306 -16.44 28.65 16.64
N SER A 307 -16.68 27.37 16.35
CA SER A 307 -17.33 26.92 15.11
C SER A 307 -18.83 26.64 15.25
N VAL A 308 -19.39 26.71 16.47
CA VAL A 308 -20.84 26.52 16.70
C VAL A 308 -21.66 27.45 15.79
N GLY A 309 -22.57 26.86 15.02
CA GLY A 309 -23.47 27.59 14.12
C GLY A 309 -22.86 28.03 12.79
N ILE A 310 -21.60 27.66 12.51
CA ILE A 310 -20.97 27.87 11.20
C ILE A 310 -21.16 26.61 10.36
N ALA A 311 -22.01 26.69 9.33
CA ALA A 311 -22.28 25.55 8.46
C ALA A 311 -21.03 25.07 7.69
N ASN A 312 -20.93 23.76 7.45
CA ASN A 312 -19.87 23.08 6.69
C ASN A 312 -18.46 23.43 7.20
N THR A 313 -18.33 23.49 8.53
CA THR A 313 -17.07 23.72 9.23
C THR A 313 -16.90 22.62 10.26
N HIS A 314 -15.73 21.98 10.26
CA HIS A 314 -15.39 20.89 11.16
C HIS A 314 -14.19 21.25 12.01
N VAL A 315 -14.04 20.59 13.15
CA VAL A 315 -12.83 20.66 13.97
C VAL A 315 -12.11 19.33 13.85
N ALA A 316 -10.81 19.38 13.64
CA ALA A 316 -9.97 18.19 13.61
C ALA A 316 -8.66 18.45 14.36
N GLU A 317 -8.09 17.37 14.90
CA GLU A 317 -6.78 17.41 15.52
C GLU A 317 -5.68 17.58 14.47
N PRO A 318 -4.55 18.26 14.78
CA PRO A 318 -3.43 18.39 13.85
C PRO A 318 -2.91 17.06 13.31
N ALA A 319 -2.97 15.99 14.12
CA ALA A 319 -2.50 14.65 13.78
C ALA A 319 -3.30 13.99 12.64
N ASP A 320 -4.57 14.38 12.48
CA ASP A 320 -5.51 13.84 11.49
C ASP A 320 -5.43 14.59 10.14
N LEU A 321 -4.80 15.77 10.13
CA LEU A 321 -4.71 16.66 8.98
C LEU A 321 -3.29 16.72 8.39
N LEU A 322 -2.26 16.70 9.25
CA LEU A 322 -0.88 16.86 8.80
C LEU A 322 -0.35 15.57 8.17
N ARG A 323 0.06 15.69 6.91
CA ARG A 323 0.79 14.67 6.14
C ARG A 323 1.96 15.32 5.44
N PHE A 324 3.15 14.73 5.49
CA PHE A 324 4.23 15.17 4.61
C PHE A 324 4.16 14.37 3.32
N GLY A 325 3.97 15.07 2.21
CA GLY A 325 3.92 14.48 0.88
C GLY A 325 5.31 14.27 0.29
N GLN A 326 5.35 14.21 -1.04
CA GLN A 326 6.59 14.26 -1.80
C GLN A 326 7.23 15.63 -1.66
N ALA A 327 8.55 15.67 -1.64
CA ALA A 327 9.30 16.90 -1.57
C ALA A 327 9.19 17.70 -2.89
N PRO A 328 9.26 19.04 -2.85
CA PRO A 328 9.25 19.86 -4.05
C PRO A 328 10.32 19.41 -5.06
N SER A 329 9.88 18.98 -6.24
CA SER A 329 10.72 18.28 -7.21
C SER A 329 10.44 18.69 -8.66
N ARG A 330 11.45 18.51 -9.52
CA ARG A 330 11.27 18.46 -10.98
C ARG A 330 11.08 17.01 -11.38
N TYR A 331 9.87 16.67 -11.83
CA TYR A 331 9.55 15.28 -12.20
C TYR A 331 9.85 14.99 -13.66
N SER A 332 10.32 13.77 -13.90
CA SER A 332 10.44 13.17 -15.22
C SER A 332 10.05 11.70 -15.14
N GLU A 333 9.58 11.16 -16.26
CA GLU A 333 9.11 9.78 -16.34
C GLU A 333 9.84 9.05 -17.46
N SER A 334 10.22 7.80 -17.20
CA SER A 334 10.93 6.98 -18.16
C SER A 334 10.72 5.50 -17.88
N VAL A 335 10.89 4.66 -18.89
CA VAL A 335 10.96 3.20 -18.69
C VAL A 335 12.40 2.80 -18.48
N GLN A 336 12.68 2.09 -17.39
CA GLN A 336 14.01 1.59 -17.06
C GLN A 336 14.01 0.07 -17.02
N ASN A 337 15.10 -0.54 -17.47
CA ASN A 337 15.27 -1.99 -17.44
C ASN A 337 16.04 -2.37 -16.18
N TRP A 338 15.41 -3.17 -15.32
CA TRP A 338 15.95 -3.64 -14.05
C TRP A 338 16.56 -5.02 -14.21
N ALA A 339 17.65 -5.27 -13.49
CA ALA A 339 18.27 -6.58 -13.39
C ALA A 339 18.65 -6.83 -11.93
N GLU A 340 18.13 -7.92 -11.36
CA GLU A 340 18.38 -8.32 -9.98
C GLU A 340 18.15 -7.18 -8.98
N GLY A 341 17.05 -6.44 -9.17
CA GLY A 341 16.67 -5.34 -8.29
C GLY A 341 17.51 -4.09 -8.44
N ALA A 342 18.33 -3.97 -9.49
CA ALA A 342 19.12 -2.77 -9.77
C ALA A 342 18.85 -2.20 -11.16
N ALA A 343 18.86 -0.87 -11.27
CA ALA A 343 18.82 -0.15 -12.54
C ALA A 343 19.75 1.06 -12.51
N ARG A 344 20.14 1.54 -13.70
CA ARG A 344 20.91 2.77 -13.85
C ARG A 344 20.04 3.87 -14.40
N ILE A 345 19.81 4.90 -13.61
CA ILE A 345 18.85 5.97 -13.90
C ILE A 345 19.62 7.24 -14.25
N ALA A 346 19.19 7.91 -15.32
CA ALA A 346 19.77 9.19 -15.71
C ALA A 346 19.52 10.23 -14.61
N GLY A 347 20.58 10.88 -14.13
CA GLY A 347 20.46 11.72 -12.95
C GLY A 347 20.09 13.18 -13.20
N LEU A 348 20.32 13.71 -14.40
CA LEU A 348 19.92 15.07 -14.78
C LEU A 348 19.46 15.05 -16.24
N SER A 349 18.29 15.65 -16.52
CA SER A 349 17.82 15.89 -17.87
C SER A 349 18.66 16.98 -18.56
N ALA A 350 18.41 17.22 -19.86
CA ALA A 350 19.05 18.34 -20.56
C ALA A 350 18.63 19.69 -19.95
N ASP A 351 17.34 19.84 -19.68
CA ASP A 351 16.76 21.04 -19.07
C ASP A 351 17.34 21.32 -17.68
N ASP A 352 17.54 20.28 -16.87
CA ASP A 352 18.17 20.44 -15.55
C ASP A 352 19.63 20.90 -15.68
N ARG A 353 20.38 20.36 -16.66
CA ARG A 353 21.76 20.80 -16.89
C ARG A 353 21.82 22.25 -17.32
N ASP A 354 20.88 22.70 -18.14
CA ASP A 354 20.82 24.07 -18.60
C ASP A 354 20.46 25.03 -17.45
N LEU A 355 19.57 24.62 -16.55
CA LEU A 355 19.24 25.35 -15.31
C LEU A 355 20.49 25.61 -14.45
N PHE A 356 21.38 24.61 -14.30
CA PHE A 356 22.60 24.73 -13.47
C PHE A 356 23.86 25.15 -14.24
N ARG A 357 23.85 25.22 -15.58
CA ARG A 357 25.05 25.46 -16.39
C ARG A 357 25.74 26.78 -16.03
N ALA A 358 24.95 27.81 -15.72
CA ALA A 358 25.46 29.15 -15.50
C ALA A 358 25.94 29.41 -14.07
N THR A 359 25.72 28.48 -13.14
CA THR A 359 26.03 28.68 -11.72
C THR A 359 27.42 28.15 -11.34
N GLY A 360 28.10 27.45 -12.27
CA GLY A 360 29.45 26.91 -12.09
C GLY A 360 29.58 25.79 -11.04
N LYS A 361 28.58 25.61 -10.16
CA LYS A 361 28.48 24.59 -9.13
C LYS A 361 27.06 24.02 -9.11
N VAL A 362 26.93 22.71 -9.38
CA VAL A 362 25.66 22.01 -9.19
C VAL A 362 25.40 21.91 -7.69
N PRO A 363 24.23 22.35 -7.19
CA PRO A 363 23.87 22.19 -5.78
C PRO A 363 23.89 20.72 -5.36
N SER A 364 23.99 20.47 -4.06
CA SER A 364 23.80 19.13 -3.52
C SER A 364 22.33 18.73 -3.69
N LEU A 365 22.03 17.99 -4.77
CA LEU A 365 20.68 17.55 -5.11
C LEU A 365 20.47 16.07 -4.76
N ARG A 366 19.20 15.71 -4.63
CA ARG A 366 18.74 14.33 -4.47
C ARG A 366 17.81 13.94 -5.61
N LEU A 367 17.86 12.66 -5.95
CA LEU A 367 16.91 12.00 -6.83
C LEU A 367 16.00 11.14 -5.98
N SER A 368 14.70 11.39 -6.07
CA SER A 368 13.69 10.46 -5.58
C SER A 368 13.21 9.61 -6.73
N VAL A 369 13.32 8.29 -6.59
CA VAL A 369 13.00 7.31 -7.64
C VAL A 369 11.88 6.41 -7.16
N ARG A 370 10.83 6.28 -7.97
CA ARG A 370 9.66 5.42 -7.68
C ARG A 370 9.35 4.51 -8.86
N LEU A 371 9.03 3.25 -8.57
CA LEU A 371 8.45 2.32 -9.53
C LEU A 371 6.94 2.32 -9.33
N ARG A 372 6.18 2.68 -10.36
CA ARG A 372 4.72 2.84 -10.24
C ARG A 372 4.00 1.53 -9.93
N ASP A 373 4.50 0.43 -10.45
CA ASP A 373 3.95 -0.92 -10.34
C ASP A 373 4.54 -1.74 -9.18
N ARG A 374 5.49 -1.17 -8.43
CA ARG A 374 6.18 -1.82 -7.31
C ARG A 374 6.31 -0.86 -6.12
N PRO A 375 5.20 -0.42 -5.51
CA PRO A 375 5.25 0.49 -4.36
C PRO A 375 6.00 -0.17 -3.18
N ILE A 376 6.57 0.66 -2.31
CA ILE A 376 7.23 0.23 -1.06
C ILE A 376 6.60 0.97 0.12
N PRO A 377 6.58 0.38 1.32
CA PRO A 377 5.96 1.00 2.47
C PRO A 377 6.77 2.20 2.98
N ALA A 378 6.10 3.25 3.44
CA ALA A 378 6.72 4.44 4.01
C ALA A 378 7.06 4.25 5.50
N VAL A 379 7.94 3.28 5.81
CA VAL A 379 8.31 2.91 7.19
C VAL A 379 9.74 3.29 7.56
N GLY A 380 9.94 3.66 8.84
CA GLY A 380 11.22 4.12 9.37
C GLY A 380 12.42 3.19 9.15
N PRO A 381 12.31 1.86 9.35
CA PRO A 381 13.42 0.93 9.12
C PRO A 381 14.02 1.01 7.71
N LEU A 382 13.24 1.36 6.69
CA LEU A 382 13.73 1.54 5.32
C LEU A 382 14.53 2.85 5.10
N ARG A 383 14.74 3.71 6.10
CA ARG A 383 15.47 5.00 5.97
C ARG A 383 16.96 4.94 6.38
N GLY A 384 17.52 3.77 6.67
CA GLY A 384 18.81 3.69 7.41
C GLY A 384 19.73 2.53 7.04
N ARG A 385 20.85 2.42 7.79
CA ARG A 385 22.02 1.54 7.55
C ARG A 385 21.72 0.06 7.27
N PHE A 386 20.58 -0.46 7.71
CA PHE A 386 20.17 -1.85 7.49
C PHE A 386 19.61 -2.07 6.07
N TYR A 387 19.05 -1.04 5.45
CA TYR A 387 18.48 -1.05 4.10
C TYR A 387 19.04 0.11 3.26
N ALA A 388 18.51 0.37 2.05
CA ALA A 388 18.87 1.58 1.30
C ALA A 388 18.18 2.81 1.91
N ASP A 389 18.47 4.03 1.43
CA ASP A 389 17.79 5.27 1.86
C ASP A 389 16.44 5.39 1.12
N PHE A 390 15.38 4.75 1.61
CA PHE A 390 14.03 4.89 1.05
C PHE A 390 13.16 5.79 1.91
N GLN A 391 12.42 6.70 1.26
CA GLN A 391 11.60 7.71 1.92
C GLN A 391 10.31 7.92 1.13
N SER A 392 9.16 7.96 1.81
CA SER A 392 7.83 8.17 1.19
C SER A 392 7.59 7.31 -0.07
N GLY A 393 7.91 6.02 0.02
CA GLY A 393 7.71 5.10 -1.11
C GLY A 393 8.74 5.20 -2.24
N GLY A 394 9.82 5.97 -2.10
CA GLY A 394 10.83 6.17 -3.15
C GLY A 394 12.27 6.01 -2.67
N ALA A 395 13.14 5.51 -3.54
CA ALA A 395 14.58 5.42 -3.29
C ALA A 395 15.22 6.80 -3.42
N GLN A 396 16.08 7.16 -2.47
CA GLN A 396 16.77 8.45 -2.44
C GLN A 396 18.24 8.28 -2.84
N VAL A 397 18.68 9.06 -3.83
CA VAL A 397 20.05 8.99 -4.34
C VAL A 397 20.68 10.37 -4.43
N GLN A 398 21.88 10.52 -3.86
CA GLN A 398 22.63 11.78 -3.91
C GLN A 398 23.21 12.01 -5.32
N VAL A 399 22.94 13.18 -5.91
CA VAL A 399 23.41 13.55 -7.27
C VAL A 399 24.94 13.71 -7.33
N SER A 400 25.61 14.06 -6.23
CA SER A 400 27.09 14.16 -6.19
C SER A 400 27.81 12.83 -6.47
N SER A 401 27.13 11.70 -6.32
CA SER A 401 27.63 10.38 -6.74
C SER A 401 27.72 10.20 -8.28
N LEU A 402 27.13 11.11 -9.06
CA LEU A 402 26.98 11.01 -10.52
C LEU A 402 28.17 11.54 -11.33
N GLN A 403 29.16 12.17 -10.69
CA GLN A 403 30.14 13.06 -11.33
C GLN A 403 31.07 12.43 -12.40
N ARG A 404 30.92 11.15 -12.75
CA ARG A 404 31.68 10.52 -13.85
C ARG A 404 30.85 9.82 -14.93
N ARG A 405 29.56 9.55 -14.71
CA ARG A 405 28.78 8.66 -15.60
C ARG A 405 27.37 9.17 -15.97
N GLY A 406 26.93 10.30 -15.41
CA GLY A 406 25.60 10.89 -15.69
C GLY A 406 24.41 10.04 -15.26
N THR A 407 24.65 8.91 -14.59
CA THR A 407 23.67 7.89 -14.21
C THR A 407 23.93 7.39 -12.79
N ALA A 408 22.88 7.24 -12.00
CA ALA A 408 22.89 6.70 -10.64
C ALA A 408 22.48 5.23 -10.68
N GLU A 409 23.17 4.39 -9.91
CA GLU A 409 22.66 3.05 -9.63
C GLU A 409 21.60 3.15 -8.54
N VAL A 410 20.43 2.57 -8.79
CA VAL A 410 19.33 2.49 -7.83
C VAL A 410 19.04 1.04 -7.58
N ARG A 411 18.83 0.69 -6.30
CA ARG A 411 18.47 -0.65 -5.86
C ARG A 411 17.07 -0.62 -5.29
N TRP A 412 16.23 -1.58 -5.67
CA TRP A 412 14.87 -1.75 -5.19
C TRP A 412 14.80 -2.95 -4.26
N PRO A 413 14.09 -2.87 -3.12
CA PRO A 413 14.00 -3.98 -2.19
C PRO A 413 13.05 -5.05 -2.75
N SER A 414 13.22 -6.28 -2.29
CA SER A 414 12.22 -7.34 -2.53
C SER A 414 10.95 -7.09 -1.72
N GLY A 415 9.87 -7.78 -2.07
CA GLY A 415 8.63 -7.73 -1.30
C GLY A 415 8.81 -8.24 0.13
N TRP A 416 9.59 -9.31 0.31
CA TRP A 416 9.93 -9.85 1.64
C TRP A 416 10.73 -8.84 2.48
N THR A 417 11.67 -8.12 1.87
CA THR A 417 12.43 -7.05 2.55
C THR A 417 11.49 -5.95 3.05
N SER A 418 10.49 -5.59 2.24
CA SER A 418 9.48 -4.60 2.61
C SER A 418 8.61 -5.08 3.78
N LEU A 419 8.20 -6.34 3.76
CA LEU A 419 7.46 -6.99 4.87
C LEU A 419 8.28 -7.02 6.16
N SER A 420 9.54 -7.47 6.10
CA SER A 420 10.44 -7.46 7.26
C SER A 420 10.60 -6.06 7.84
N ALA A 421 10.78 -5.05 6.99
CA ALA A 421 10.95 -3.68 7.45
C ALA A 421 9.67 -3.12 8.11
N ALA A 422 8.49 -3.46 7.60
CA ALA A 422 7.22 -3.07 8.24
C ALA A 422 7.05 -3.79 9.59
N ALA A 423 7.30 -5.09 9.67
CA ALA A 423 7.22 -5.85 10.93
C ALA A 423 8.20 -5.34 12.00
N LEU A 424 9.41 -4.91 11.60
CA LEU A 424 10.39 -4.32 12.51
C LEU A 424 9.92 -3.02 13.18
N THR A 425 8.98 -2.27 12.58
CA THR A 425 8.38 -1.10 13.25
C THR A 425 7.61 -1.48 14.51
N LEU A 426 7.15 -2.73 14.58
CA LEU A 426 6.42 -3.33 15.70
C LEU A 426 7.34 -4.17 16.60
N GLY A 427 8.65 -4.20 16.32
CA GLY A 427 9.61 -5.05 17.02
C GLY A 427 9.50 -6.54 16.67
N LEU A 428 8.91 -6.87 15.52
CA LEU A 428 8.69 -8.25 15.07
C LEU A 428 9.67 -8.64 13.96
N ASP A 429 10.13 -9.89 14.00
CA ASP A 429 10.75 -10.58 12.87
C ASP A 429 9.70 -11.39 12.10
N VAL A 430 9.98 -11.75 10.84
CA VAL A 430 9.07 -12.52 9.99
C VAL A 430 9.72 -13.77 9.40
N ARG A 431 8.95 -14.84 9.25
CA ARG A 431 9.34 -16.08 8.60
C ARG A 431 8.18 -16.66 7.78
N GLU A 432 8.47 -17.29 6.65
CA GLU A 432 7.46 -18.05 5.91
C GLU A 432 7.00 -19.26 6.72
N SER A 433 5.68 -19.43 6.85
CA SER A 433 5.12 -20.63 7.51
C SER A 433 5.20 -21.85 6.59
N GLN A 434 5.11 -23.06 7.16
CA GLN A 434 5.09 -24.29 6.35
C GLN A 434 3.90 -24.35 5.38
N PRO A 435 2.67 -23.96 5.77
CA PRO A 435 1.57 -23.73 4.83
C PRO A 435 1.92 -22.72 3.74
N GLY A 436 2.57 -21.61 4.10
CA GLY A 436 2.94 -20.56 3.17
C GLY A 436 3.92 -21.01 2.08
N LEU A 437 4.95 -21.78 2.45
CA LEU A 437 5.89 -22.36 1.50
C LEU A 437 5.19 -23.23 0.43
N THR A 438 4.17 -23.99 0.82
CA THR A 438 3.42 -24.83 -0.12
C THR A 438 2.44 -24.04 -0.98
N ALA A 439 1.80 -23.01 -0.43
CA ALA A 439 0.95 -22.09 -1.18
C ALA A 439 1.78 -21.31 -2.21
N MET A 440 2.93 -20.76 -1.83
CA MET A 440 3.84 -20.08 -2.75
C MET A 440 4.37 -21.01 -3.85
N SER A 441 4.69 -22.26 -3.51
CA SER A 441 5.07 -23.26 -4.51
C SER A 441 3.97 -23.49 -5.55
N LEU A 442 2.70 -23.50 -5.13
CA LEU A 442 1.54 -23.62 -6.01
C LEU A 442 1.37 -22.38 -6.91
N VAL A 443 1.43 -21.18 -6.32
CA VAL A 443 1.35 -19.91 -7.09
C VAL A 443 2.46 -19.85 -8.14
N ARG A 444 3.70 -20.20 -7.78
CA ARG A 444 4.84 -20.25 -8.71
C ARG A 444 4.67 -21.30 -9.80
N ALA A 445 4.08 -22.45 -9.49
CA ALA A 445 3.81 -23.48 -10.50
C ALA A 445 2.73 -23.06 -11.50
N ILE A 446 1.75 -22.27 -11.05
CA ILE A 446 0.72 -21.64 -11.89
C ILE A 446 1.31 -20.49 -12.72
N GLY A 447 2.26 -19.74 -12.16
CA GLY A 447 2.99 -18.65 -12.85
C GLY A 447 2.34 -17.27 -12.72
N SER A 448 1.12 -17.20 -12.19
CA SER A 448 0.38 -15.95 -11.98
C SER A 448 -0.58 -16.05 -10.79
N VAL A 449 -0.65 -14.99 -9.98
CA VAL A 449 -1.65 -14.87 -8.91
C VAL A 449 -3.06 -14.84 -9.49
N ALA A 450 -3.28 -14.14 -10.61
CA ALA A 450 -4.58 -14.04 -11.25
C ALA A 450 -5.11 -15.41 -11.72
N ASP A 451 -4.23 -16.25 -12.28
CA ASP A 451 -4.58 -17.57 -12.82
C ASP A 451 -4.92 -18.60 -11.72
N CYS A 452 -4.65 -18.30 -10.44
CA CYS A 452 -5.16 -19.09 -9.32
C CYS A 452 -6.70 -19.16 -9.30
N TYR A 453 -7.37 -18.23 -9.98
CA TYR A 453 -8.80 -18.26 -10.29
C TYR A 453 -9.29 -19.60 -10.84
N TYR A 454 -8.47 -20.29 -11.63
CA TYR A 454 -8.85 -21.55 -12.25
C TYR A 454 -8.89 -22.74 -11.29
N LEU A 455 -8.64 -22.50 -10.01
CA LEU A 455 -8.85 -23.46 -8.92
C LEU A 455 -10.11 -23.16 -8.08
N SER A 456 -10.81 -22.05 -8.36
CA SER A 456 -11.82 -21.49 -7.45
C SER A 456 -13.22 -22.14 -7.52
N ASP A 457 -13.51 -23.01 -8.50
CA ASP A 457 -14.81 -23.67 -8.60
C ASP A 457 -15.03 -24.66 -7.43
N PRO A 458 -16.13 -24.52 -6.65
CA PRO A 458 -16.41 -25.42 -5.52
C PRO A 458 -16.50 -26.91 -5.90
N GLY A 459 -17.02 -27.22 -7.09
CA GLY A 459 -17.12 -28.59 -7.59
C GLY A 459 -15.75 -29.20 -7.88
N LEU A 460 -14.86 -28.42 -8.49
CA LEU A 460 -13.47 -28.78 -8.71
C LEU A 460 -12.72 -28.95 -7.39
N LEU A 461 -12.84 -27.99 -6.47
CA LEU A 461 -12.25 -28.08 -5.13
C LEU A 461 -12.66 -29.39 -4.43
N GLY A 462 -13.95 -29.73 -4.47
CA GLY A 462 -14.45 -31.00 -3.95
C GLY A 462 -13.76 -32.22 -4.56
N LEU A 463 -13.58 -32.25 -5.89
CA LEU A 463 -12.88 -33.31 -6.59
C LEU A 463 -11.38 -33.36 -6.23
N LEU A 464 -10.71 -32.22 -6.12
CA LEU A 464 -9.29 -32.15 -5.78
C LEU A 464 -9.03 -32.67 -4.36
N TYR A 465 -9.84 -32.27 -3.39
CA TYR A 465 -9.76 -32.82 -2.05
C TYR A 465 -10.10 -34.32 -2.03
N GLU A 466 -11.09 -34.80 -2.81
CA GLU A 466 -11.38 -36.24 -2.97
C GLU A 466 -10.17 -37.02 -3.52
N MET A 467 -9.43 -36.43 -4.47
CA MET A 467 -8.21 -37.03 -5.02
C MET A 467 -7.05 -37.04 -4.03
N ALA A 468 -7.01 -36.06 -3.12
CA ALA A 468 -5.99 -35.98 -2.08
C ALA A 468 -6.20 -37.02 -0.98
N GLU A 469 -7.44 -37.48 -0.75
CA GLU A 469 -7.73 -38.47 0.31
C GLU A 469 -6.97 -39.79 0.09
N LEU A 470 -6.48 -40.38 1.19
CA LEU A 470 -6.02 -41.77 1.23
C LEU A 470 -7.10 -42.71 0.67
N SER A 471 -6.70 -43.62 -0.22
CA SER A 471 -7.59 -44.64 -0.78
C SER A 471 -8.23 -45.46 0.35
N GLY A 472 -9.56 -45.40 0.48
CA GLY A 472 -10.33 -46.06 1.56
C GLY A 472 -10.81 -45.14 2.69
N MET A 473 -10.42 -43.87 2.72
CA MET A 473 -10.88 -42.92 3.75
C MET A 473 -12.35 -42.51 3.63
N SER A 474 -12.96 -42.54 2.44
CA SER A 474 -14.41 -42.32 2.30
C SER A 474 -15.23 -43.37 3.06
N TRP A 475 -14.75 -44.63 3.08
CA TRP A 475 -15.30 -45.69 3.91
C TRP A 475 -15.07 -45.44 5.41
N TRP A 476 -13.89 -44.95 5.80
CA TRP A 476 -13.58 -44.58 7.19
C TRP A 476 -14.43 -43.39 7.70
N LYS A 477 -14.60 -42.34 6.89
CA LYS A 477 -15.46 -41.18 7.20
C LYS A 477 -16.93 -41.55 7.28
N GLN A 478 -17.43 -42.40 6.38
CA GLN A 478 -18.80 -42.93 6.47
C GLN A 478 -19.00 -43.77 7.74
N ARG A 479 -18.01 -44.59 8.09
CA ARG A 479 -18.00 -45.37 9.33
C ARG A 479 -18.00 -44.47 10.57
N TRP A 480 -17.26 -43.37 10.55
CA TRP A 480 -17.24 -42.40 11.66
C TRP A 480 -18.53 -41.59 11.73
N ALA A 481 -19.09 -41.12 10.62
CA ALA A 481 -20.38 -40.44 10.60
C ALA A 481 -21.53 -41.34 11.11
N ALA A 482 -21.43 -42.66 10.90
CA ALA A 482 -22.34 -43.64 11.50
C ALA A 482 -22.08 -43.86 13.00
N ALA A 483 -20.83 -43.77 13.45
CA ALA A 483 -20.46 -43.83 14.86
C ALA A 483 -20.91 -42.57 15.62
N GLU A 484 -20.72 -41.38 15.04
CA GLU A 484 -21.15 -40.10 15.59
C GLU A 484 -22.66 -40.04 15.76
N ARG A 485 -23.41 -40.54 14.78
CA ARG A 485 -24.88 -40.64 14.87
C ARG A 485 -25.30 -41.52 16.05
N LYS A 486 -24.62 -42.66 16.25
CA LYS A 486 -24.87 -43.54 17.40
C LYS A 486 -24.48 -42.92 18.74
N LEU A 487 -23.45 -42.08 18.79
CA LEU A 487 -23.05 -41.36 20.01
C LEU A 487 -24.06 -40.28 20.37
N ARG A 488 -24.57 -39.53 19.37
CA ARG A 488 -25.67 -38.57 19.56
C ARG A 488 -26.97 -39.27 19.97
N ASP A 489 -27.30 -40.40 19.33
CA ASP A 489 -28.47 -41.22 19.70
C ASP A 489 -28.36 -41.80 21.12
N ALA A 490 -27.14 -41.93 21.65
CA ALA A 490 -26.86 -42.34 23.03
C ALA A 490 -26.90 -41.19 24.06
N GLY A 491 -27.25 -39.97 23.63
CA GLY A 491 -27.48 -38.82 24.51
C GLY A 491 -26.22 -38.05 24.91
N LEU A 492 -25.08 -38.28 24.25
CA LEU A 492 -23.89 -37.44 24.46
C LEU A 492 -24.08 -36.05 23.85
N SER A 493 -23.55 -35.03 24.53
CA SER A 493 -23.56 -33.67 24.02
C SER A 493 -22.64 -33.51 22.80
N PRO A 494 -22.85 -32.46 21.97
CA PRO A 494 -21.98 -32.16 20.83
C PRO A 494 -20.50 -32.07 21.22
N ASP A 495 -20.20 -31.45 22.37
CA ASP A 495 -18.83 -31.23 22.85
C ASP A 495 -18.15 -32.54 23.27
N GLU A 496 -18.89 -33.44 23.95
CA GLU A 496 -18.38 -34.78 24.32
C GLU A 496 -18.15 -35.65 23.09
N THR A 497 -19.03 -35.53 22.08
CA THR A 497 -18.92 -36.28 20.83
C THR A 497 -17.69 -35.82 20.03
N ASP A 498 -17.42 -34.51 19.99
CA ASP A 498 -16.23 -33.96 19.33
C ASP A 498 -14.94 -34.32 20.07
N ALA A 499 -14.93 -34.34 21.40
CA ALA A 499 -13.78 -34.80 22.18
C ALA A 499 -13.43 -36.28 21.93
N ILE A 500 -14.45 -37.14 21.80
CA ILE A 500 -14.29 -38.56 21.43
C ILE A 500 -13.82 -38.70 19.97
N ALA A 501 -14.30 -37.83 19.07
CA ALA A 501 -13.88 -37.82 17.68
C ALA A 501 -12.40 -37.45 17.50
N VAL A 502 -11.94 -36.42 18.20
CA VAL A 502 -10.54 -35.96 18.17
C VAL A 502 -9.60 -37.01 18.77
N SER A 503 -9.96 -37.60 19.93
CA SER A 503 -9.17 -38.68 20.55
C SER A 503 -9.15 -39.98 19.71
N GLY A 504 -10.18 -40.21 18.89
CA GLY A 504 -10.27 -41.31 17.94
C GLY A 504 -9.52 -41.11 16.62
N GLN A 505 -8.69 -40.07 16.50
CA GLN A 505 -7.93 -39.73 15.27
C GLN A 505 -8.82 -39.44 14.05
N ARG A 506 -10.05 -38.92 14.23
CA ARG A 506 -10.91 -38.46 13.10
C ARG A 506 -10.16 -37.50 12.18
N ASP A 507 -9.33 -36.65 12.79
CA ASP A 507 -8.65 -35.54 12.14
C ASP A 507 -7.16 -35.85 11.83
N ALA A 508 -6.74 -37.12 11.89
CA ALA A 508 -5.40 -37.54 11.43
C ALA A 508 -5.24 -37.22 9.92
N PRO A 509 -4.04 -36.82 9.45
CA PRO A 509 -3.85 -36.24 8.13
C PRO A 509 -4.37 -37.18 7.04
N VAL A 510 -5.38 -36.69 6.32
CA VAL A 510 -6.19 -37.44 5.37
C VAL A 510 -5.50 -37.55 3.99
N VAL A 511 -4.39 -36.83 3.78
CA VAL A 511 -3.75 -36.73 2.46
C VAL A 511 -2.74 -37.84 2.24
N ALA A 512 -2.90 -38.55 1.14
CA ALA A 512 -2.02 -39.67 0.79
C ALA A 512 -0.61 -39.19 0.38
N GLY A 513 0.40 -40.02 0.68
CA GLY A 513 1.75 -39.81 0.18
C GLY A 513 1.84 -39.87 -1.34
N ALA A 514 3.00 -39.50 -1.89
CA ALA A 514 3.25 -39.41 -3.34
C ALA A 514 3.10 -40.73 -4.12
N ASP A 515 2.86 -41.87 -3.45
CA ASP A 515 2.52 -43.16 -4.07
C ASP A 515 1.04 -43.59 -3.88
N ASP A 516 0.32 -43.03 -2.89
CA ASP A 516 -1.00 -43.52 -2.44
C ASP A 516 -2.22 -42.64 -2.81
N THR A 517 -2.05 -41.48 -3.45
CA THR A 517 -3.17 -40.59 -3.83
C THR A 517 -4.05 -41.25 -4.88
N ARG A 518 -5.35 -40.98 -4.77
CA ARG A 518 -6.36 -41.57 -5.63
C ARG A 518 -6.21 -41.13 -7.09
N GLN A 519 -6.34 -42.10 -7.99
CA GLN A 519 -6.29 -41.87 -9.42
C GLN A 519 -7.71 -41.79 -9.97
N VAL A 520 -8.00 -40.76 -10.78
CA VAL A 520 -9.33 -40.57 -11.37
C VAL A 520 -9.28 -40.56 -12.90
N PRO A 521 -10.26 -41.15 -13.60
CA PRO A 521 -10.35 -41.06 -15.05
C PRO A 521 -10.85 -39.68 -15.49
N PHE A 522 -10.57 -39.30 -16.74
CA PHE A 522 -11.02 -38.03 -17.34
C PHE A 522 -12.54 -37.78 -17.18
N GLY A 523 -13.35 -38.85 -17.21
CA GLY A 523 -14.80 -38.75 -17.04
C GLY A 523 -15.24 -38.08 -15.73
N ARG A 524 -14.43 -38.12 -14.66
CA ARG A 524 -14.72 -37.40 -13.41
C ARG A 524 -14.59 -35.89 -13.57
N PHE A 525 -13.57 -35.41 -14.29
CA PHE A 525 -13.45 -34.00 -14.64
C PHE A 525 -14.59 -33.58 -15.57
N LYS A 526 -14.91 -34.36 -16.62
CA LYS A 526 -16.06 -34.07 -17.48
C LYS A 526 -17.37 -33.92 -16.68
N ALA A 527 -17.61 -34.79 -15.71
CA ALA A 527 -18.79 -34.70 -14.84
C ALA A 527 -18.75 -33.48 -13.90
N CYS A 528 -17.58 -33.12 -13.39
CA CYS A 528 -17.37 -31.96 -12.52
C CYS A 528 -17.64 -30.63 -13.26
N PHE A 529 -17.11 -30.47 -14.48
CA PHE A 529 -17.28 -29.25 -15.27
C PHE A 529 -18.64 -29.17 -15.96
N GLY A 530 -19.29 -30.30 -16.26
CA GLY A 530 -20.51 -30.36 -17.07
C GLY A 530 -20.30 -30.04 -18.55
N ASP A 531 -19.12 -29.54 -18.93
CA ASP A 531 -18.72 -29.20 -20.29
C ASP A 531 -17.44 -29.94 -20.70
N LEU A 532 -17.45 -30.57 -21.88
CA LEU A 532 -16.33 -31.37 -22.38
C LEU A 532 -15.11 -30.52 -22.74
N ARG A 533 -15.34 -29.35 -23.32
CA ARG A 533 -14.28 -28.47 -23.80
C ARG A 533 -13.54 -27.87 -22.61
N ALA A 534 -14.25 -27.30 -21.64
CA ALA A 534 -13.67 -26.75 -20.42
C ALA A 534 -12.90 -27.82 -19.63
N ALA A 535 -13.47 -29.03 -19.47
CA ALA A 535 -12.76 -30.13 -18.79
C ALA A 535 -11.44 -30.51 -19.50
N LYS A 536 -11.44 -30.57 -20.83
CA LYS A 536 -10.22 -30.88 -21.61
C LYS A 536 -9.18 -29.79 -21.43
N VAL A 537 -9.58 -28.53 -21.65
CA VAL A 537 -8.69 -27.36 -21.55
C VAL A 537 -8.08 -27.26 -20.16
N TRP A 538 -8.89 -27.41 -19.11
CA TRP A 538 -8.40 -27.36 -17.73
C TRP A 538 -7.44 -28.50 -17.39
N VAL A 539 -7.74 -29.74 -17.80
CA VAL A 539 -6.87 -30.89 -17.52
C VAL A 539 -5.52 -30.74 -18.24
N ASP A 540 -5.53 -30.26 -19.48
CA ASP A 540 -4.33 -29.98 -20.25
C ASP A 540 -3.51 -28.85 -19.58
N TRP A 541 -4.18 -27.75 -19.20
CA TRP A 541 -3.58 -26.64 -18.44
C TRP A 541 -2.97 -27.12 -17.12
N ALA A 542 -3.72 -27.87 -16.31
CA ALA A 542 -3.28 -28.39 -15.02
C ALA A 542 -2.10 -29.37 -15.16
N THR A 543 -2.04 -30.15 -16.24
CA THR A 543 -0.90 -31.04 -16.53
C THR A 543 0.33 -30.23 -16.91
N ASN A 544 0.19 -29.20 -17.74
CA ASN A 544 1.29 -28.31 -18.15
C ASN A 544 1.90 -27.54 -16.97
N HIS A 545 1.07 -27.17 -15.98
CA HIS A 545 1.50 -26.50 -14.75
C HIS A 545 1.87 -27.49 -13.62
N ARG A 546 1.96 -28.79 -13.92
CA ARG A 546 2.33 -29.87 -12.97
C ARG A 546 1.40 -29.99 -11.76
N LEU A 547 0.16 -29.51 -11.88
CA LEU A 547 -0.89 -29.66 -10.88
C LEU A 547 -1.52 -31.05 -10.94
N LEU A 548 -1.54 -31.65 -12.15
CA LEU A 548 -1.92 -33.03 -12.38
C LEU A 548 -0.79 -33.80 -13.06
N VAL A 549 -0.71 -35.09 -12.76
CA VAL A 549 0.15 -36.04 -13.48
C VAL A 549 -0.73 -37.05 -14.20
N LYS A 550 -0.53 -37.14 -15.52
CA LYS A 550 -1.21 -38.10 -16.38
C LYS A 550 -0.43 -39.41 -16.42
N GLY A 551 -1.11 -40.52 -16.24
CA GLY A 551 -0.50 -41.86 -16.25
C GLY A 551 -1.50 -42.94 -16.61
N VAL A 552 -1.07 -44.18 -16.48
CA VAL A 552 -1.86 -45.38 -16.79
C VAL A 552 -1.70 -46.42 -15.69
N GLU A 553 -2.76 -47.17 -15.42
CA GLU A 553 -2.67 -48.36 -14.57
C GLU A 553 -2.24 -49.56 -15.40
N LEU A 554 -1.18 -50.22 -14.95
CA LEU A 554 -0.71 -51.49 -15.47
C LEU A 554 -1.22 -52.62 -14.59
N HIS A 555 -1.75 -53.66 -15.20
CA HIS A 555 -2.19 -54.87 -14.50
C HIS A 555 -1.22 -56.02 -14.79
N CYS A 556 -0.63 -56.61 -13.75
CA CYS A 556 0.24 -57.76 -13.93
C CYS A 556 -0.58 -59.03 -14.17
N PRO A 557 -0.46 -59.72 -15.32
CA PRO A 557 -1.21 -60.94 -15.56
C PRO A 557 -0.74 -62.11 -14.66
N SER A 558 0.47 -62.02 -14.09
CA SER A 558 1.02 -63.07 -13.21
C SER A 558 0.55 -62.95 -11.76
N CYS A 559 0.75 -61.80 -11.11
CA CYS A 559 0.41 -61.63 -9.68
C CYS A 559 -0.82 -60.74 -9.43
N ARG A 560 -1.46 -60.24 -10.49
CA ARG A 560 -2.62 -59.33 -10.44
C ARG A 560 -2.37 -58.00 -9.72
N ALA A 561 -1.12 -57.69 -9.38
CA ALA A 561 -0.75 -56.38 -8.86
C ALA A 561 -1.12 -55.30 -9.89
N THR A 562 -1.65 -54.19 -9.38
CA THR A 562 -1.96 -53.02 -10.18
C THR A 562 -0.99 -51.92 -9.80
N THR A 563 -0.30 -51.37 -10.80
CA THR A 563 0.73 -50.34 -10.62
C THR A 563 0.39 -49.18 -11.53
N TRP A 564 0.30 -47.98 -10.99
CA TRP A 564 0.14 -46.79 -11.83
C TRP A 564 1.51 -46.26 -12.23
N VAL A 565 1.66 -45.90 -13.50
CA VAL A 565 2.91 -45.40 -14.07
C VAL A 565 2.61 -44.07 -14.78
N PRO A 566 3.35 -42.99 -14.46
CA PRO A 566 3.19 -41.70 -15.14
C PRO A 566 3.63 -41.81 -16.61
N ILE A 567 3.05 -40.99 -17.49
CA ILE A 567 3.38 -41.04 -18.92
C ILE A 567 4.87 -40.84 -19.20
N ALA A 568 5.52 -39.97 -18.43
CA ALA A 568 6.95 -39.69 -18.56
C ALA A 568 7.83 -40.93 -18.35
N GLU A 569 7.32 -41.95 -17.64
CA GLU A 569 8.02 -43.20 -17.32
C GLU A 569 7.53 -44.38 -18.18
N LEU A 570 6.70 -44.14 -19.20
CA LEU A 570 6.21 -45.17 -20.12
C LEU A 570 7.26 -45.66 -21.14
N SER A 571 8.48 -45.96 -20.68
CA SER A 571 9.54 -46.53 -21.52
C SER A 571 9.72 -48.02 -21.22
N PRO A 572 9.54 -48.93 -22.19
CA PRO A 572 9.82 -50.35 -22.01
C PRO A 572 11.30 -50.62 -21.67
N PRO A 573 11.64 -51.69 -20.94
CA PRO A 573 10.75 -52.76 -20.45
C PRO A 573 10.03 -52.42 -19.15
N PHE A 574 8.75 -52.79 -19.05
CA PHE A 574 7.96 -52.59 -17.82
C PHE A 574 8.16 -53.74 -16.85
N VAL A 575 8.54 -53.46 -15.61
CA VAL A 575 8.73 -54.48 -14.58
C VAL A 575 7.60 -54.37 -13.55
N CYS A 576 6.93 -55.48 -13.26
CA CYS A 576 5.88 -55.52 -12.24
C CYS A 576 6.48 -55.29 -10.86
N SER A 577 5.97 -54.29 -10.10
CA SER A 577 6.42 -54.02 -8.74
C SER A 577 6.10 -55.15 -7.74
N GLY A 578 5.08 -55.98 -8.02
CA GLY A 578 4.68 -57.09 -7.15
C GLY A 578 5.51 -58.37 -7.33
N CYS A 579 5.83 -58.76 -8.56
CA CYS A 579 6.53 -60.03 -8.83
C CYS A 579 7.87 -59.89 -9.59
N ALA A 580 8.32 -58.67 -9.84
CA ALA A 580 9.56 -58.33 -10.55
C ALA A 580 9.70 -58.90 -11.96
N ARG A 581 8.61 -59.41 -12.57
CA ARG A 581 8.62 -59.92 -13.95
C ARG A 581 8.40 -58.79 -14.95
N THR A 582 9.09 -58.87 -16.08
CA THR A 582 8.82 -58.00 -17.23
C THR A 582 7.43 -58.27 -17.77
N LEU A 583 6.67 -57.20 -18.03
CA LEU A 583 5.35 -57.21 -18.64
C LEU A 583 5.50 -57.07 -20.17
N PRO A 584 5.36 -58.16 -20.95
CA PRO A 584 5.55 -58.11 -22.40
C PRO A 584 4.43 -57.35 -23.12
N GLN A 585 3.22 -57.33 -22.53
CA GLN A 585 2.06 -56.58 -22.99
C GLN A 585 1.42 -55.87 -21.79
N PRO A 586 1.92 -54.68 -21.42
CA PRO A 586 1.44 -53.93 -20.26
C PRO A 586 0.08 -53.25 -20.48
N PHE A 587 -0.37 -53.15 -21.74
CA PHE A 587 -1.60 -52.46 -22.14
C PHE A 587 -2.63 -53.43 -22.72
N GLY A 588 -3.91 -53.12 -22.54
CA GLY A 588 -5.01 -53.87 -23.15
C GLY A 588 -5.05 -53.71 -24.69
N PRO A 589 -5.71 -54.63 -25.41
CA PRO A 589 -5.68 -54.68 -26.87
C PRO A 589 -6.50 -53.57 -27.57
N GLU A 590 -7.47 -52.96 -26.89
CA GLU A 590 -8.43 -52.06 -27.54
C GLU A 590 -8.21 -50.58 -27.23
N ASN A 591 -7.85 -50.18 -26.00
CA ASN A 591 -7.65 -48.78 -25.63
C ASN A 591 -6.72 -48.59 -24.43
N LEU A 592 -5.93 -47.51 -24.46
CA LEU A 592 -5.11 -47.06 -23.33
C LEU A 592 -5.94 -46.05 -22.49
N VAL A 593 -6.31 -46.43 -21.27
CA VAL A 593 -7.13 -45.59 -20.39
C VAL A 593 -6.23 -44.74 -19.49
N PHE A 594 -6.20 -43.43 -19.75
CA PHE A 594 -5.47 -42.50 -18.91
C PHE A 594 -6.21 -42.23 -17.60
N LYS A 595 -5.44 -42.23 -16.51
CA LYS A 595 -5.87 -41.73 -15.20
C LYS A 595 -4.97 -40.57 -14.77
N TYR A 596 -5.53 -39.72 -13.93
CA TYR A 596 -4.88 -38.51 -13.44
C TYR A 596 -4.73 -38.60 -11.92
N ARG A 597 -3.57 -38.13 -11.48
CA ARG A 597 -3.17 -38.04 -10.09
C ARG A 597 -2.86 -36.58 -9.77
N LEU A 598 -3.02 -36.15 -8.52
CA LEU A 598 -2.50 -34.85 -8.09
C LEU A 598 -0.98 -34.80 -8.28
N GLY A 599 -0.49 -33.72 -8.86
CA GLY A 599 0.93 -33.39 -8.86
C GLY A 599 1.38 -32.96 -7.47
N GLU A 600 2.68 -33.10 -7.21
CA GLU A 600 3.24 -32.92 -5.87
C GLU A 600 2.99 -31.52 -5.29
N VAL A 601 3.06 -30.49 -6.14
CA VAL A 601 2.85 -29.10 -5.72
C VAL A 601 1.43 -28.89 -5.18
N LEU A 602 0.41 -29.34 -5.91
CA LEU A 602 -0.99 -29.23 -5.48
C LEU A 602 -1.29 -30.17 -4.31
N ARG A 603 -0.72 -31.38 -4.30
CA ARG A 603 -0.86 -32.34 -3.20
C ARG A 603 -0.37 -31.75 -1.88
N ARG A 604 0.83 -31.16 -1.85
CA ARG A 604 1.39 -30.54 -0.64
C ARG A 604 0.58 -29.34 -0.16
N CYS A 605 0.05 -28.54 -1.09
CA CYS A 605 -0.84 -27.43 -0.74
C CYS A 605 -2.14 -27.94 -0.07
N LEU A 606 -2.74 -29.01 -0.59
CA LEU A 606 -3.92 -29.66 0.00
C LEU A 606 -3.61 -30.36 1.34
N GLU A 607 -2.39 -30.92 1.49
CA GLU A 607 -1.90 -31.56 2.72
C GLU A 607 -1.79 -30.56 3.88
N ASN A 608 -1.35 -29.33 3.59
CA ASN A 608 -1.20 -28.27 4.59
C ASN A 608 -2.44 -27.36 4.70
N ASP A 609 -3.55 -27.72 4.04
CA ASP A 609 -4.80 -26.95 3.95
C ASP A 609 -4.63 -25.50 3.44
N SER A 610 -3.58 -25.23 2.67
CA SER A 610 -3.21 -23.88 2.24
C SER A 610 -3.93 -23.39 0.98
N LEU A 611 -4.86 -24.17 0.42
CA LEU A 611 -5.57 -23.78 -0.80
C LEU A 611 -6.48 -22.56 -0.56
N GLY A 612 -6.99 -22.43 0.67
CA GLY A 612 -7.70 -21.23 1.13
C GLY A 612 -6.81 -19.98 1.06
N HIS A 613 -5.53 -20.12 1.44
CA HIS A 613 -4.56 -19.03 1.39
C HIS A 613 -4.38 -18.51 -0.03
N VAL A 614 -4.24 -19.42 -0.99
CA VAL A 614 -4.01 -19.09 -2.40
C VAL A 614 -5.22 -18.36 -3.01
N LEU A 615 -6.44 -18.81 -2.72
CA LEU A 615 -7.65 -18.18 -3.25
C LEU A 615 -7.93 -16.82 -2.59
N ALA A 616 -7.73 -16.71 -1.28
CA ALA A 616 -7.84 -15.45 -0.55
C ALA A 616 -6.81 -14.43 -1.04
N LEU A 617 -5.54 -14.84 -1.17
CA LEU A 617 -4.45 -14.05 -1.74
C LEU A 617 -4.84 -13.47 -3.10
N ARG A 618 -5.31 -14.33 -4.01
CA ARG A 618 -5.72 -13.90 -5.36
C ARG A 618 -6.81 -12.85 -5.33
N TRP A 619 -7.86 -13.08 -4.54
CA TRP A 619 -9.00 -12.16 -4.46
C TRP A 619 -8.60 -10.81 -3.86
N LEU A 620 -7.80 -10.81 -2.80
CA LEU A 620 -7.35 -9.60 -2.12
C LEU A 620 -6.34 -8.80 -2.95
N VAL A 621 -5.45 -9.47 -3.70
CA VAL A 621 -4.55 -8.79 -4.65
C VAL A 621 -5.37 -8.09 -5.74
N ASP A 622 -6.35 -8.77 -6.34
CA ASP A 622 -7.21 -8.18 -7.37
C ASP A 622 -7.98 -6.95 -6.81
N LEU A 623 -8.48 -7.04 -5.58
CA LEU A 623 -9.14 -5.93 -4.90
C LEU A 623 -8.20 -4.74 -4.62
N PHE A 624 -6.94 -4.97 -4.22
CA PHE A 624 -6.11 -3.92 -3.65
C PHE A 624 -4.91 -3.44 -4.49
N HIS A 625 -4.60 -4.07 -5.63
CA HIS A 625 -3.41 -3.75 -6.42
C HIS A 625 -3.26 -2.26 -6.80
N ASP A 626 -4.37 -1.56 -7.05
CA ASP A 626 -4.41 -0.12 -7.35
C ASP A 626 -4.81 0.77 -6.15
N ARG A 627 -4.89 0.18 -4.95
CA ARG A 627 -5.36 0.84 -3.72
C ARG A 627 -4.28 0.87 -2.64
N GLY A 628 -3.03 1.04 -3.06
CA GLY A 628 -1.88 1.18 -2.17
C GLY A 628 -1.29 -0.14 -1.65
N LEU A 629 -1.66 -1.28 -2.24
CA LEU A 629 -1.05 -2.57 -1.90
C LEU A 629 0.42 -2.60 -2.36
N VAL A 630 1.33 -2.88 -1.42
CA VAL A 630 2.73 -3.24 -1.71
C VAL A 630 2.80 -4.68 -2.19
N GLY A 631 2.09 -5.56 -1.50
CA GLY A 631 1.93 -6.94 -1.91
C GLY A 631 1.23 -7.78 -0.84
N ALA A 632 1.11 -9.07 -1.11
CA ALA A 632 0.59 -10.05 -0.17
C ALA A 632 1.43 -11.33 -0.14
N HIS A 633 1.37 -12.07 0.97
CA HIS A 633 2.01 -13.39 1.12
C HIS A 633 1.06 -14.40 1.74
N PRO A 634 0.93 -15.63 1.20
CA PRO A 634 0.21 -16.70 1.86
C PRO A 634 1.13 -17.33 2.94
N GLY A 635 0.73 -17.27 4.20
CA GLY A 635 1.39 -17.93 5.33
C GLY A 635 2.64 -17.19 5.83
N VAL A 636 2.49 -16.47 6.95
CA VAL A 636 3.60 -15.77 7.63
C VAL A 636 3.51 -15.97 9.14
N GLU A 637 4.65 -16.27 9.76
CA GLU A 637 4.84 -16.26 11.21
C GLU A 637 5.55 -14.97 11.62
N PHE A 638 5.03 -14.30 12.65
CA PHE A 638 5.62 -13.13 13.27
C PHE A 638 6.27 -13.54 14.59
N ILE A 639 7.54 -13.17 14.75
CA ILE A 639 8.39 -13.63 15.84
C ILE A 639 8.73 -12.44 16.73
N LEU A 640 8.40 -12.54 18.02
CA LEU A 640 8.80 -11.59 19.05
C LEU A 640 9.75 -12.31 20.01
N GLU A 641 10.96 -11.76 20.19
CA GLU A 641 11.97 -12.31 21.12
C GLU A 641 12.25 -13.82 20.91
N GLY A 642 12.25 -14.27 19.65
CA GLY A 642 12.52 -15.65 19.26
C GLY A 642 11.34 -16.62 19.44
N ARG A 643 10.14 -16.15 19.79
CA ARG A 643 8.91 -16.95 19.85
C ARG A 643 7.90 -16.46 18.82
N VAL A 644 7.12 -17.39 18.26
CA VAL A 644 5.99 -17.03 17.39
C VAL A 644 4.95 -16.30 18.24
N ALA A 645 4.78 -15.01 17.96
CA ALA A 645 3.80 -14.14 18.61
C ALA A 645 2.46 -14.16 17.87
N ALA A 646 2.50 -14.27 16.55
CA ALA A 646 1.33 -14.34 15.70
C ALA A 646 1.60 -15.16 14.44
N GLU A 647 0.55 -15.72 13.85
CA GLU A 647 0.56 -16.39 12.55
C GLU A 647 -0.62 -15.86 11.73
N ALA A 648 -0.40 -15.67 10.43
CA ALA A 648 -1.43 -15.27 9.48
C ALA A 648 -1.42 -16.18 8.25
N ASP A 649 -2.60 -16.68 7.89
CA ASP A 649 -2.82 -17.50 6.70
C ASP A 649 -2.54 -16.74 5.40
N VAL A 650 -2.89 -15.45 5.37
CA VAL A 650 -2.39 -14.48 4.37
C VAL A 650 -2.08 -13.17 5.09
N VAL A 651 -1.04 -12.46 4.68
CA VAL A 651 -0.79 -11.08 5.09
C VAL A 651 -0.80 -10.15 3.89
N LEU A 652 -1.45 -8.99 4.04
CA LEU A 652 -1.36 -7.87 3.11
C LEU A 652 -0.45 -6.79 3.72
N LEU A 653 0.36 -6.15 2.89
CA LEU A 653 1.16 -4.97 3.24
C LEU A 653 0.74 -3.79 2.37
N PHE A 654 0.42 -2.66 3.01
CA PHE A 654 0.07 -1.41 2.34
C PHE A 654 1.21 -0.39 2.35
N ALA A 655 1.15 0.59 1.45
CA ALA A 655 2.18 1.61 1.26
C ALA A 655 2.33 2.55 2.46
N ASP A 656 1.33 2.65 3.34
CA ASP A 656 1.42 3.34 4.63
C ASP A 656 2.13 2.51 5.72
N GLY A 657 2.50 1.27 5.42
CA GLY A 657 3.13 0.34 6.37
C GLY A 657 2.14 -0.55 7.12
N SER A 658 0.83 -0.40 6.91
CA SER A 658 -0.19 -1.21 7.57
C SER A 658 -0.08 -2.68 7.16
N LEU A 659 -0.14 -3.57 8.14
CA LEU A 659 -0.18 -5.03 7.98
C LEU A 659 -1.60 -5.52 8.27
N VAL A 660 -2.17 -6.32 7.36
CA VAL A 660 -3.52 -6.87 7.52
C VAL A 660 -3.46 -8.40 7.47
N PRO A 661 -3.79 -9.09 8.58
CA PRO A 661 -3.88 -10.53 8.61
C PRO A 661 -5.21 -11.01 8.02
N VAL A 662 -5.15 -12.18 7.41
CA VAL A 662 -6.28 -12.91 6.88
C VAL A 662 -6.22 -14.31 7.48
N GLU A 663 -7.37 -14.80 7.95
CA GLU A 663 -7.55 -16.18 8.39
C GLU A 663 -8.38 -16.93 7.34
N ALA A 664 -7.92 -18.08 6.85
CA ALA A 664 -8.64 -18.88 5.88
C ALA A 664 -8.99 -20.26 6.44
N LYS A 665 -10.25 -20.64 6.39
CA LYS A 665 -10.70 -21.98 6.77
C LYS A 665 -11.38 -22.69 5.61
N ARG A 666 -11.18 -24.00 5.56
CA ARG A 666 -11.87 -24.84 4.59
C ARG A 666 -13.38 -24.84 4.80
N ARG A 667 -13.84 -24.94 6.05
CA ARG A 667 -15.27 -25.11 6.39
C ARG A 667 -15.80 -24.01 7.28
N GLY A 668 -17.05 -23.62 7.06
CA GLY A 668 -17.72 -22.58 7.85
C GLY A 668 -17.83 -22.95 9.33
N SER A 669 -17.98 -24.23 9.65
CA SER A 669 -18.02 -24.72 11.04
C SER A 669 -16.73 -24.47 11.83
N ALA A 670 -15.61 -24.22 11.15
CA ALA A 670 -14.35 -23.88 11.80
C ALA A 670 -14.26 -22.39 12.18
N PHE A 671 -15.20 -21.55 11.71
CA PHE A 671 -15.35 -20.17 12.15
C PHE A 671 -16.15 -20.11 13.44
N ASN A 672 -15.43 -20.32 14.54
CA ASN A 672 -15.94 -20.19 15.89
C ASN A 672 -15.29 -18.98 16.59
N ARG A 673 -15.75 -18.69 17.80
CA ARG A 673 -15.23 -17.57 18.60
C ARG A 673 -13.73 -17.69 18.88
N SER A 674 -13.21 -18.91 19.07
CA SER A 674 -11.78 -19.12 19.30
C SER A 674 -10.92 -18.70 18.11
N ALA A 675 -11.35 -18.99 16.87
CA ALA A 675 -10.64 -18.55 15.67
C ALA A 675 -10.68 -17.02 15.52
N ALA A 676 -11.83 -16.42 15.82
CA ALA A 676 -11.99 -14.96 15.86
C ALA A 676 -11.10 -14.30 16.93
N ASP A 677 -11.03 -14.87 18.14
CA ASP A 677 -10.19 -14.38 19.23
C ASP A 677 -8.69 -14.50 18.89
N GLN A 678 -8.28 -15.57 18.19
CA GLN A 678 -6.90 -15.73 17.69
C GLN A 678 -6.56 -14.67 16.63
N LEU A 679 -7.45 -14.45 15.66
CA LEU A 679 -7.26 -13.39 14.67
C LEU A 679 -7.25 -12.00 15.32
N ASP A 680 -8.04 -11.79 16.38
CA ASP A 680 -8.02 -10.55 17.15
C ASP A 680 -6.67 -10.32 17.82
N ALA A 681 -6.12 -11.34 18.46
CA ALA A 681 -4.78 -11.27 19.04
C ALA A 681 -3.71 -11.01 17.98
N THR A 682 -3.75 -11.70 16.83
CA THR A 682 -2.84 -11.44 15.70
C THR A 682 -2.95 -9.99 15.23
N SER A 683 -4.16 -9.49 15.03
CA SER A 683 -4.41 -8.14 14.55
C SER A 683 -3.99 -7.06 15.55
N GLU A 684 -4.07 -7.34 16.85
CA GLU A 684 -3.53 -6.47 17.90
C GLU A 684 -2.00 -6.41 17.87
N HIS A 685 -1.31 -7.55 17.73
CA HIS A 685 0.16 -7.59 17.60
C HIS A 685 0.64 -6.85 16.34
N LEU A 686 -0.14 -6.91 15.27
CA LEU A 686 0.17 -6.26 13.99
C LEU A 686 -0.30 -4.80 13.90
N GLY A 687 -1.04 -4.29 14.90
CA GLY A 687 -1.64 -2.96 14.84
C GLY A 687 -2.58 -2.77 13.64
N SER A 688 -3.25 -3.84 13.20
CA SER A 688 -3.96 -3.88 11.93
C SER A 688 -5.22 -2.99 11.93
N PRO A 689 -5.44 -2.20 10.85
CA PRO A 689 -6.62 -1.35 10.74
C PRO A 689 -7.92 -2.13 10.55
N PHE A 690 -7.84 -3.32 9.95
CA PHE A 690 -8.93 -4.26 9.76
C PHE A 690 -8.36 -5.68 9.65
N ASP A 691 -9.23 -6.69 9.66
CA ASP A 691 -8.86 -8.08 9.46
C ASP A 691 -9.88 -8.81 8.56
N VAL A 692 -9.49 -9.95 8.00
CA VAL A 692 -10.33 -10.69 7.05
C VAL A 692 -10.42 -12.16 7.46
N MET A 693 -11.63 -12.73 7.44
CA MET A 693 -11.85 -14.16 7.56
C MET A 693 -12.42 -14.71 6.25
N CYS A 694 -11.83 -15.77 5.72
CA CYS A 694 -12.17 -16.36 4.43
C CYS A 694 -12.55 -17.84 4.55
N VAL A 695 -13.71 -18.25 4.00
CA VAL A 695 -14.13 -19.65 3.97
C VAL A 695 -14.29 -20.19 2.55
N LEU A 696 -13.89 -21.45 2.33
CA LEU A 696 -14.05 -22.15 1.04
C LEU A 696 -15.44 -22.76 0.82
N ASP A 697 -16.37 -22.57 1.75
CA ASP A 697 -17.77 -22.98 1.63
C ASP A 697 -18.61 -21.79 1.11
N SER A 698 -19.70 -22.10 0.40
CA SER A 698 -20.64 -21.09 -0.15
C SER A 698 -21.55 -20.49 0.93
N VAL A 699 -22.14 -19.33 0.65
CA VAL A 699 -23.13 -18.71 1.54
C VAL A 699 -24.36 -19.61 1.74
N ALA A 700 -24.81 -20.30 0.69
CA ALA A 700 -25.96 -21.19 0.75
C ALA A 700 -25.72 -22.45 1.62
N SER A 701 -24.46 -22.80 1.88
CA SER A 701 -24.06 -23.95 2.69
C SER A 701 -23.69 -23.59 4.13
N ASN A 702 -23.60 -22.31 4.47
CA ASN A 702 -23.13 -21.85 5.77
C ASN A 702 -24.09 -20.85 6.43
N ASP A 703 -24.47 -21.13 7.66
CA ASP A 703 -24.81 -20.07 8.62
C ASP A 703 -23.50 -19.44 9.11
N LEU A 704 -22.85 -18.64 8.25
CA LEU A 704 -21.75 -17.81 8.73
C LEU A 704 -22.31 -16.89 9.80
N PRO A 705 -21.77 -16.90 11.03
CA PRO A 705 -22.32 -16.07 12.08
C PRO A 705 -22.06 -14.62 11.67
N SER A 706 -23.10 -13.90 11.27
CA SER A 706 -23.03 -12.45 11.02
C SER A 706 -22.51 -11.68 12.24
N SER A 707 -22.58 -12.31 13.43
CA SER A 707 -21.96 -11.83 14.67
C SER A 707 -20.43 -11.80 14.66
N LEU A 708 -19.77 -12.46 13.71
CA LEU A 708 -18.31 -12.35 13.54
C LEU A 708 -17.93 -11.14 12.70
N GLU A 709 -18.83 -10.65 11.84
CA GLU A 709 -18.59 -9.43 11.08
C GLU A 709 -18.55 -8.23 12.03
N ARG A 710 -17.58 -7.34 11.82
CA ARG A 710 -17.51 -6.08 12.54
C ARG A 710 -17.41 -4.93 11.56
N ARG A 711 -18.06 -3.83 11.92
CA ARG A 711 -18.03 -2.56 11.18
C ARG A 711 -17.54 -1.46 12.11
N LEU A 712 -17.23 -0.32 11.52
CA LEU A 712 -16.90 0.89 12.27
C LEU A 712 -18.03 1.21 13.27
N PRO A 713 -17.68 1.74 14.47
CA PRO A 713 -16.37 2.27 14.88
C PRO A 713 -15.36 1.22 15.39
N ASP A 714 -15.75 -0.04 15.56
CA ASP A 714 -14.82 -1.12 15.93
C ASP A 714 -13.88 -1.46 14.75
N ARG A 715 -12.75 -2.14 15.04
CA ARG A 715 -11.87 -2.69 13.98
C ARG A 715 -12.69 -3.59 13.04
N PRO A 716 -12.85 -3.23 11.75
CA PRO A 716 -13.68 -4.01 10.86
C PRO A 716 -13.11 -5.41 10.65
N ARG A 717 -14.02 -6.38 10.55
CA ARG A 717 -13.72 -7.77 10.20
C ARG A 717 -14.57 -8.14 9.00
N PHE A 718 -13.93 -8.36 7.85
CA PHE A 718 -14.62 -8.72 6.61
C PHE A 718 -14.70 -10.23 6.46
N LEU A 719 -15.85 -10.72 5.99
CA LEU A 719 -16.10 -12.14 5.79
C LEU A 719 -16.14 -12.45 4.29
N LEU A 720 -15.20 -13.27 3.83
CA LEU A 720 -15.14 -13.79 2.48
C LEU A 720 -15.62 -15.24 2.46
N THR A 721 -16.27 -15.61 1.36
CA THR A 721 -16.83 -16.95 1.13
C THR A 721 -16.39 -17.48 -0.22
N ALA A 722 -16.65 -18.76 -0.51
CA ALA A 722 -16.37 -19.33 -1.83
C ALA A 722 -17.01 -18.51 -2.96
N ASP A 723 -18.14 -17.86 -2.68
CA ASP A 723 -18.83 -17.01 -3.63
C ASP A 723 -18.00 -15.77 -4.03
N HIS A 724 -17.32 -15.17 -3.07
CA HIS A 724 -16.37 -14.09 -3.33
C HIS A 724 -15.15 -14.61 -4.08
N LEU A 725 -14.51 -15.66 -3.55
CA LEU A 725 -13.25 -16.19 -4.07
C LEU A 725 -13.35 -16.77 -5.49
N SER A 726 -14.54 -17.19 -5.90
CA SER A 726 -14.83 -17.68 -7.26
C SER A 726 -15.13 -16.59 -8.28
N SER A 727 -15.09 -15.32 -7.89
CA SER A 727 -15.33 -14.20 -8.81
C SER A 727 -14.12 -13.95 -9.71
N ARG A 728 -14.34 -13.81 -11.02
CA ARG A 728 -13.27 -13.57 -12.00
C ARG A 728 -12.57 -12.23 -11.81
N HIS A 729 -13.31 -11.19 -11.49
CA HIS A 729 -12.77 -9.88 -11.19
C HIS A 729 -13.51 -9.31 -9.98
N VAL A 730 -12.79 -8.64 -9.10
CA VAL A 730 -13.38 -7.95 -7.96
C VAL A 730 -13.79 -6.55 -8.39
N MET A 731 -15.09 -6.36 -8.62
CA MET A 731 -15.64 -5.05 -8.92
C MET A 731 -15.95 -4.32 -7.62
N TRP A 732 -15.20 -3.24 -7.36
CA TRP A 732 -15.56 -2.27 -6.34
C TRP A 732 -16.20 -1.06 -7.03
N ALA A 733 -17.50 -1.17 -7.29
CA ALA A 733 -18.28 -0.05 -7.82
C ALA A 733 -18.38 1.09 -6.79
N MET A 734 -18.57 2.31 -7.29
CA MET A 734 -18.69 3.51 -6.47
C MET A 734 -19.83 3.38 -5.45
N GLY A 735 -19.53 3.55 -4.16
CA GLY A 735 -20.49 3.39 -3.06
C GLY A 735 -20.91 1.95 -2.75
N ALA A 736 -20.38 0.96 -3.47
CA ALA A 736 -20.64 -0.45 -3.19
C ALA A 736 -19.68 -1.01 -2.13
N ASP A 737 -20.13 -2.06 -1.46
CA ASP A 737 -19.30 -2.85 -0.56
C ASP A 737 -18.82 -4.13 -1.27
N PRO A 738 -17.52 -4.24 -1.60
CA PRO A 738 -16.98 -5.41 -2.29
C PRO A 738 -16.94 -6.67 -1.42
N PHE A 739 -17.13 -6.55 -0.10
CA PHE A 739 -17.19 -7.65 0.86
C PHE A 739 -18.63 -8.12 1.14
N LYS A 740 -19.63 -7.46 0.54
CA LYS A 740 -21.02 -7.88 0.70
C LYS A 740 -21.24 -9.20 -0.03
N ALA A 741 -21.77 -10.18 0.71
CA ALA A 741 -22.11 -11.49 0.19
C ALA A 741 -22.94 -11.40 -1.12
N PRO A 742 -22.51 -12.06 -2.21
CA PRO A 742 -23.28 -12.09 -3.45
C PRO A 742 -24.60 -12.85 -3.26
N ASP A 743 -25.65 -12.44 -3.97
CA ASP A 743 -26.95 -13.11 -3.92
C ASP A 743 -26.86 -14.56 -4.40
N ALA A 744 -27.61 -15.48 -3.77
CA ALA A 744 -27.55 -16.92 -4.09
C ALA A 744 -27.87 -17.24 -5.56
N ALA A 745 -28.76 -16.48 -6.21
CA ALA A 745 -29.08 -16.61 -7.64
C ALA A 745 -27.85 -16.38 -8.55
N SER A 746 -26.91 -15.51 -8.12
CA SER A 746 -25.68 -15.23 -8.87
C SER A 746 -24.68 -16.39 -8.88
N SER A 747 -24.78 -17.35 -7.95
CA SER A 747 -23.80 -18.46 -7.82
C SER A 747 -23.80 -19.39 -9.02
N THR A 748 -24.98 -19.69 -9.57
CA THR A 748 -25.12 -20.58 -10.73
C THR A 748 -24.58 -19.91 -11.99
N ASP A 749 -24.84 -18.62 -12.16
CA ASP A 749 -24.36 -17.88 -13.33
C ASP A 749 -22.85 -17.60 -13.23
N ARG A 750 -22.31 -17.32 -12.04
CA ARG A 750 -20.86 -17.27 -11.79
C ARG A 750 -20.17 -18.58 -12.16
N ARG A 751 -20.75 -19.73 -11.78
CA ARG A 751 -20.20 -21.03 -12.18
C ARG A 751 -20.22 -21.23 -13.69
N LYS A 752 -21.30 -20.86 -14.39
CA LYS A 752 -21.35 -20.92 -15.86
C LYS A 752 -20.29 -20.03 -16.51
N GLN A 753 -20.12 -18.81 -16.00
CA GLN A 753 -19.08 -17.88 -16.45
C GLN A 753 -17.68 -18.44 -16.20
N TRP A 754 -17.46 -19.07 -15.05
CA TRP A 754 -16.21 -19.75 -14.74
C TRP A 754 -15.92 -20.88 -15.74
N VAL A 755 -16.88 -21.79 -15.99
CA VAL A 755 -16.72 -22.88 -16.97
C VAL A 755 -16.45 -22.33 -18.36
N ARG A 756 -17.16 -21.28 -18.79
CA ARG A 756 -16.91 -20.58 -20.06
C ARG A 756 -15.48 -20.05 -20.13
N SER A 757 -15.03 -19.32 -19.11
CA SER A 757 -13.68 -18.73 -19.06
C SER A 757 -12.57 -19.79 -19.12
N VAL A 758 -12.79 -20.95 -18.49
CA VAL A 758 -11.88 -22.10 -18.59
C VAL A 758 -11.84 -22.63 -20.03
N GLY A 759 -12.99 -22.78 -20.69
CA GLY A 759 -13.07 -23.22 -22.09
C GLY A 759 -12.38 -22.27 -23.09
N GLU A 760 -12.19 -21.01 -22.70
CA GLU A 760 -11.57 -19.94 -23.49
C GLU A 760 -10.09 -19.71 -23.17
N MET A 761 -9.49 -20.37 -22.17
CA MET A 761 -8.08 -20.18 -21.77
C MET A 761 -7.09 -20.23 -22.95
N ASN A 762 -7.33 -21.15 -23.90
CA ASN A 762 -6.47 -21.37 -25.06
C ASN A 762 -6.83 -20.49 -26.28
N ASP A 763 -7.99 -19.83 -26.26
CA ASP A 763 -8.48 -18.95 -27.33
C ASP A 763 -8.31 -17.46 -26.98
N ALA A 764 -7.94 -17.16 -25.73
CA ALA A 764 -7.73 -15.80 -25.29
C ALA A 764 -6.50 -15.21 -25.99
N PRO A 765 -6.61 -14.02 -26.63
CA PRO A 765 -5.46 -13.38 -27.23
C PRO A 765 -4.35 -13.23 -26.17
N ALA A 766 -3.10 -13.45 -26.60
CA ALA A 766 -1.92 -13.34 -25.74
C ALA A 766 -1.73 -11.92 -25.17
N ASP A 767 -2.45 -10.94 -25.71
CA ASP A 767 -2.37 -9.52 -25.33
C ASP A 767 -3.47 -9.15 -24.30
N PRO A 768 -3.10 -8.74 -23.08
CA PRO A 768 -4.01 -8.26 -22.04
C PRO A 768 -4.89 -7.08 -22.48
N VAL A 769 -4.40 -6.19 -23.36
CA VAL A 769 -5.16 -5.02 -23.85
C VAL A 769 -6.31 -5.48 -24.74
N LEU A 770 -6.08 -6.50 -25.58
CA LEU A 770 -7.12 -7.08 -26.41
C LEU A 770 -8.17 -7.84 -25.59
N ARG A 771 -7.79 -8.42 -24.44
CA ARG A 771 -8.74 -9.03 -23.49
C ARG A 771 -9.63 -7.99 -22.82
N THR A 772 -9.06 -6.88 -22.35
CA THR A 772 -9.81 -5.78 -21.75
C THR A 772 -10.76 -5.16 -22.78
N VAL A 773 -10.27 -4.83 -23.98
CA VAL A 773 -11.11 -4.29 -25.06
C VAL A 773 -12.23 -5.25 -25.49
N ALA A 774 -11.98 -6.57 -25.51
CA ALA A 774 -13.01 -7.56 -25.81
C ALA A 774 -14.09 -7.59 -24.71
N HIS A 775 -13.71 -7.51 -23.44
CA HIS A 775 -14.65 -7.45 -22.31
C HIS A 775 -15.54 -6.20 -22.36
N TRP A 776 -14.95 -5.02 -22.56
CA TRP A 776 -15.72 -3.76 -22.72
C TRP A 776 -16.62 -3.77 -23.96
N ARG A 777 -16.24 -4.50 -25.01
CA ARG A 777 -17.08 -4.66 -26.20
C ARG A 777 -18.26 -5.60 -25.96
N GLU A 778 -18.06 -6.69 -25.23
CA GLU A 778 -19.15 -7.60 -24.87
C GLU A 778 -20.18 -6.88 -23.98
N GLU A 779 -19.76 -6.12 -22.97
CA GLU A 779 -20.67 -5.36 -22.10
C GLU A 779 -21.37 -4.19 -22.79
N ALA A 780 -20.81 -3.63 -23.87
CA ALA A 780 -21.48 -2.58 -24.64
C ALA A 780 -22.57 -3.13 -25.60
N SER A 781 -22.71 -4.46 -25.70
CA SER A 781 -23.69 -5.15 -26.56
C SER A 781 -24.90 -5.73 -25.81
N ASP A 782 -24.89 -5.67 -24.47
CA ASP A 782 -26.04 -5.94 -23.59
C ASP A 782 -26.60 -4.61 -23.05
#